data_AF-A0A4E0RYU4-F1
#
_entry.id   AF-A0A4E0RYU4-F1
#
_cell.length_a   1.000
_cell.length_b   1.000
_cell.length_c   1.000
_cell.angle_alpha   90.00
_cell.angle_beta   90.00
_cell.angle_gamma   90.00
#
_symmetry.space_group_name_H-M   'P 1'
#
loop_
_entity.id
_entity.type
_entity.pdbx_description
1 polymer ?
#
loop_
_entity_poly.entity_id
_entity_poly.type
_entity_poly.pdbx_seq_one_letter_code
_entity_poly.pdbx_strand_id
1 'polypeptide(L)'
;MSRAIQHKIKKYTTEDINNETIDDLIETLNEVDVIKLNDKTELGRVYELARGAISFCSQQWRAVEELSSEKESEILGLIEQNDELEKENQELQKALQGSGASQEILNEKKKLTDEVKMFGEETRGLRQKVDSLMREKESLAVEKSELKRKAEALQEENQELSERCQFLQSRFQEKTLLKEPGEIKFRQEISNLRSQIRVQKAKIDTLEDEKQSLWMDIQRLEMSLKQATSEIDQASDEHQRMKSALAEADNKVAKKTSECEALRLQLVATARNTEEADSSNDFIMKTVEKKVDEWKQVLSEKDLEIVQLYEEIRRLRNEINNKGFDKDETSVTLLSKTLKERDDQVQLLKNQLTEATYELEKSEKLLEELRADINQSTGRTADRKLERIHVLQGVLKEKEKLITDYEQRLKTLDQTMQTQATEITHLENRLRKYESGEYGLAEAINELKSVRAQLDSKERQMEELCRVASQAESARNEIGLENEHLRTKLGIALDEPIDLDGYNRMKRAKAEEERAVNEVLQKEIEKLEDERLELKRRLRAAARQLGQKVAGENDHVDNVMMNIWNEEPHFQGLTEEVTSAKVSTNYAALPQKRTIAKGMEGQEPEIYQSRIQVLNAELGQATESIQLERQKQGEYKVRLAQVTEANVCLEAGLREIQAQIKTGETQLRSDAHVSDAQKNKTLKQPEQLAVVECPSLDKLLAALDARVLGEDLDTGRFLKSRVDHLEGANSELRRELREVRLCAAEKDVKLKYTEERLQKLDSQIRALQSISGPLIAIGDKDTQTLPSELDEEASQVIQHLEEHLQSVLNELESKSEQLGQLDRVIEEYRHKFSLCRHRQGLLYQDFYNERQAWKEERKSLELRVSQTETLSKEVEIYKTEMARLTESFSHLKDGEPENGLDEIKRKLADLVREVTVLRVNEAALVRRFKAAQDREEMLRKENTGLKSELIQLESAVTARLGYYARYKEKAAFQLANLQQTLERSVPRADHERLIHEYEQMAGKYREQMDRRASASATSSTLQSTEAELRKLREQHEALKTQLGVEIERRCWFEMRTGELKERKSTDPDMRSQSQHLSQRVALLEMKELNERERANHAQLMLDAVKGSNQQLESRNAELEARVSQLTKSALDLQTTEQELRQELAEAVPRETYTKTEALLRAAQTENLNLRHEMEQLKEIALISVSQNQTFEEHQSSRDIEAESLRQQLIAVESKDDDRANLARLHRQLTRLQVVSYLGERFDRTNCSRIDIFSKIVVSTQGGE
;
A
#
# COMPACT_ATOMS: atom_id res chain seq x y z
N MET A 1 -10.73 -45.68 28.76
CA MET A 1 -9.97 -45.44 27.53
C MET A 1 -10.96 -45.10 26.42
N SER A 2 -10.70 -44.10 25.57
CA SER A 2 -11.60 -43.77 24.45
C SER A 2 -11.53 -44.88 23.39
N ARG A 3 -12.66 -45.30 22.80
CA ARG A 3 -12.70 -46.34 21.75
C ARG A 3 -11.78 -46.00 20.56
N ALA A 4 -11.53 -44.71 20.33
CA ALA A 4 -10.60 -44.21 19.31
C ALA A 4 -9.16 -44.66 19.57
N ILE A 5 -8.69 -44.65 20.82
CA ILE A 5 -7.31 -45.03 21.19
C ILE A 5 -7.12 -46.55 21.02
N GLN A 6 -8.11 -47.36 21.43
CA GLN A 6 -8.08 -48.81 21.21
C GLN A 6 -8.08 -49.19 19.73
N HIS A 7 -8.77 -48.42 18.87
CA HIS A 7 -8.75 -48.63 17.43
C HIS A 7 -7.40 -48.23 16.80
N LYS A 8 -6.76 -47.16 17.31
CA LYS A 8 -5.42 -46.75 16.89
C LYS A 8 -4.37 -47.81 17.27
N ILE A 9 -4.39 -48.33 18.50
CA ILE A 9 -3.46 -49.40 18.95
C ILE A 9 -3.63 -50.68 18.11
N LYS A 10 -4.85 -51.02 17.69
CA LYS A 10 -5.11 -52.20 16.84
C LYS A 10 -4.64 -52.05 15.39
N LYS A 11 -4.34 -50.82 14.95
CA LYS A 11 -3.91 -50.52 13.58
C LYS A 11 -2.42 -50.78 13.37
N TYR A 12 -1.61 -50.68 14.42
CA TYR A 12 -0.16 -50.83 14.31
C TYR A 12 0.28 -52.24 14.68
N THR A 13 1.16 -52.82 13.87
CA THR A 13 1.91 -54.04 14.18
C THR A 13 3.39 -53.72 14.38
N THR A 14 4.14 -54.63 15.02
CA THR A 14 5.59 -54.45 15.22
C THR A 14 6.39 -54.37 13.92
N GLU A 15 5.80 -54.79 12.79
CA GLU A 15 6.39 -54.72 11.45
C GLU A 15 6.18 -53.35 10.78
N ASP A 16 5.25 -52.52 11.28
CA ASP A 16 4.94 -51.19 10.73
C ASP A 16 5.78 -50.05 11.36
N ILE A 17 6.76 -50.38 12.19
CA ILE A 17 7.59 -49.43 12.94
C ILE A 17 8.73 -48.93 12.04
N ASN A 18 8.53 -47.76 11.41
CA ASN A 18 9.45 -47.09 10.49
C ASN A 18 9.61 -45.60 10.87
N ASN A 19 10.57 -44.89 10.25
CA ASN A 19 10.87 -43.49 10.55
C ASN A 19 9.65 -42.54 10.49
N GLU A 20 8.65 -42.82 9.65
CA GLU A 20 7.46 -41.96 9.49
C GLU A 20 6.34 -42.29 10.49
N THR A 21 6.30 -43.51 11.02
CA THR A 21 5.16 -44.02 11.82
C THR A 21 5.45 -44.02 13.32
N ILE A 22 6.71 -43.82 13.73
CA ILE A 22 7.17 -43.93 15.11
C ILE A 22 6.72 -42.78 15.99
N ASP A 23 6.70 -41.56 15.48
CA ASP A 23 6.29 -40.40 16.27
C ASP A 23 4.80 -40.49 16.61
N ASP A 24 3.97 -40.86 15.63
CA ASP A 24 2.54 -41.15 15.81
C ASP A 24 2.31 -42.32 16.79
N LEU A 25 3.16 -43.35 16.73
CA LEU A 25 3.13 -44.50 17.64
C LEU A 25 3.48 -44.12 19.08
N ILE A 26 4.49 -43.26 19.29
CA ILE A 26 4.89 -42.79 20.62
C ILE A 26 3.82 -41.88 21.21
N GLU A 27 3.25 -40.99 20.41
CA GLU A 27 2.16 -40.11 20.83
C GLU A 27 0.93 -40.93 21.24
N THR A 28 0.56 -41.93 20.41
CA THR A 28 -0.54 -42.83 20.75
C THR A 28 -0.27 -43.70 21.97
N LEU A 29 0.98 -44.12 22.23
CA LEU A 29 1.39 -44.85 23.43
C LEU A 29 1.35 -43.98 24.69
N ASN A 30 1.72 -42.70 24.60
CA ASN A 30 1.69 -41.75 25.72
C ASN A 30 0.27 -41.40 26.16
N GLU A 31 -0.71 -41.46 25.25
CA GLU A 31 -2.14 -41.27 25.56
C GLU A 31 -2.79 -42.50 26.23
N VAL A 32 -2.10 -43.64 26.32
CA VAL A 32 -2.63 -44.89 26.90
C VAL A 32 -2.51 -44.89 28.41
N ASP A 33 -3.66 -44.76 29.07
CA ASP A 33 -3.76 -44.88 30.53
C ASP A 33 -3.77 -46.38 30.95
N VAL A 34 -2.57 -46.90 31.26
CA VAL A 34 -2.30 -48.32 31.51
C VAL A 34 -3.15 -48.91 32.66
N ILE A 35 -3.52 -48.07 33.64
CA ILE A 35 -4.32 -48.47 34.81
C ILE A 35 -5.75 -48.87 34.42
N LYS A 36 -6.24 -48.42 33.24
CA LYS A 36 -7.60 -48.68 32.75
C LYS A 36 -7.71 -49.86 31.77
N LEU A 37 -6.61 -50.57 31.50
CA LEU A 37 -6.58 -51.77 30.65
C LEU A 37 -6.83 -53.03 31.50
N ASN A 38 -8.03 -53.59 31.42
CA ASN A 38 -8.39 -54.81 32.15
C ASN A 38 -8.08 -56.11 31.39
N ASP A 39 -7.76 -56.03 30.08
CA ASP A 39 -7.58 -57.21 29.22
C ASP A 39 -6.10 -57.54 29.00
N LYS A 40 -5.69 -58.75 29.39
CA LYS A 40 -4.27 -59.17 29.44
C LYS A 40 -3.61 -59.20 28.06
N THR A 41 -4.41 -59.42 27.02
CA THR A 41 -3.98 -59.45 25.61
C THR A 41 -3.73 -58.05 25.05
N GLU A 42 -4.56 -57.07 25.42
CA GLU A 42 -4.39 -55.67 25.00
C GLU A 42 -3.16 -55.05 25.68
N LEU A 43 -2.94 -55.36 26.96
CA LEU A 43 -1.74 -54.94 27.70
C LEU A 43 -0.45 -55.53 27.11
N GLY A 44 -0.49 -56.80 26.71
CA GLY A 44 0.65 -57.47 26.04
C GLY A 44 1.01 -56.81 24.71
N ARG A 45 0.03 -56.42 23.90
CA ARG A 45 0.26 -55.72 22.62
C ARG A 45 0.84 -54.33 22.79
N VAL A 46 0.33 -53.56 23.75
CA VAL A 46 0.87 -52.23 24.08
C VAL A 46 2.34 -52.36 24.52
N TYR A 47 2.66 -53.38 25.31
CA TYR A 47 4.04 -53.67 25.71
C TYR A 47 4.94 -54.07 24.54
N GLU A 48 4.47 -54.91 23.61
CA GLU A 48 5.23 -55.31 22.41
C GLU A 48 5.49 -54.12 21.47
N LEU A 49 4.49 -53.26 21.25
CA LEU A 49 4.62 -52.04 20.46
C LEU A 49 5.57 -51.04 21.12
N ALA A 50 5.45 -50.82 22.44
CA ALA A 50 6.37 -49.94 23.17
C ALA A 50 7.81 -50.46 23.15
N ARG A 51 8.01 -51.78 23.30
CA ARG A 51 9.33 -52.41 23.19
C ARG A 51 9.91 -52.28 21.77
N GLY A 52 9.08 -52.45 20.74
CA GLY A 52 9.47 -52.24 19.33
C GLY A 52 9.88 -50.79 19.06
N ALA A 53 9.08 -49.82 19.51
CA ALA A 53 9.37 -48.40 19.37
C ALA A 53 10.68 -48.02 20.07
N ILE A 54 10.89 -48.44 21.32
CA ILE A 54 12.13 -48.19 22.07
C ILE A 54 13.35 -48.82 21.36
N SER A 55 13.22 -50.04 20.84
CA SER A 55 14.29 -50.70 20.10
C SER A 55 14.67 -49.94 18.84
N PHE A 56 13.68 -49.45 18.09
CA PHE A 56 13.93 -48.68 16.87
C PHE A 56 14.51 -47.30 17.18
N CYS A 57 13.99 -46.58 18.17
CA CYS A 57 14.58 -45.31 18.61
C CYS A 57 16.03 -45.51 19.08
N SER A 58 16.34 -46.61 19.76
CA SER A 58 17.72 -46.93 20.13
C SER A 58 18.62 -47.20 18.92
N GLN A 59 18.09 -47.80 17.85
CA GLN A 59 18.84 -48.02 16.60
C GLN A 59 19.06 -46.72 15.83
N GLN A 60 18.04 -45.86 15.74
CA GLN A 60 18.19 -44.52 15.17
C GLN A 60 19.24 -43.68 15.91
N TRP A 61 19.20 -43.70 17.25
CA TRP A 61 20.19 -42.99 18.07
C TRP A 61 21.62 -43.46 17.79
N ARG A 62 21.85 -44.78 17.69
CA ARG A 62 23.18 -45.31 17.32
C ARG A 62 23.60 -44.91 15.92
N ALA A 63 22.70 -44.94 14.94
CA ALA A 63 23.02 -44.51 13.58
C ALA A 63 23.38 -43.02 13.51
N VAL A 64 22.69 -42.18 14.29
CA VAL A 64 23.03 -40.75 14.43
C VAL A 64 24.38 -40.56 15.13
N GLU A 65 24.66 -41.34 16.17
CA GLU A 65 25.93 -41.30 16.90
C GLU A 65 27.12 -41.75 16.01
N GLU A 66 26.94 -42.79 15.20
CA GLU A 66 27.93 -43.24 14.20
C GLU A 66 28.16 -42.17 13.13
N LEU A 67 27.10 -41.59 12.55
CA LEU A 67 27.22 -40.49 11.57
C LEU A 67 27.88 -39.24 12.18
N SER A 68 27.59 -38.93 13.43
CA SER A 68 28.25 -37.83 14.15
C SER A 68 29.73 -38.11 14.32
N SER A 69 30.09 -39.34 14.70
CA SER A 69 31.50 -39.75 14.86
C SER A 69 32.28 -39.72 13.54
N GLU A 70 31.65 -40.14 12.44
CA GLU A 70 32.25 -40.06 11.10
C GLU A 70 32.47 -38.61 10.69
N LYS A 71 31.49 -37.72 10.92
CA LYS A 71 31.62 -36.29 10.64
C LYS A 71 32.66 -35.62 11.51
N GLU A 72 32.78 -35.99 12.78
CA GLU A 72 33.85 -35.52 13.66
C GLU A 72 35.24 -35.96 13.14
N SER A 73 35.37 -37.19 12.65
CA SER A 73 36.62 -37.67 12.05
C SER A 73 36.96 -36.94 10.74
N GLU A 74 35.96 -36.61 9.93
CA GLU A 74 36.12 -35.85 8.68
C GLU A 74 36.52 -34.40 8.97
N ILE A 75 35.93 -33.77 10.00
CA ILE A 75 36.31 -32.44 10.49
C ILE A 75 37.75 -32.45 11.01
N LEU A 76 38.14 -33.46 11.79
CA LEU A 76 39.53 -33.58 12.27
C LEU A 76 40.52 -33.75 11.11
N GLY A 77 40.18 -34.55 10.10
CA GLY A 77 41.00 -34.70 8.90
C GLY A 77 41.13 -33.41 8.09
N LEU A 78 40.06 -32.62 7.97
CA LEU A 78 40.09 -31.31 7.32
C LEU A 78 40.93 -30.30 8.11
N ILE A 79 40.91 -30.35 9.44
CA ILE A 79 41.76 -29.50 10.31
C ILE A 79 43.23 -29.85 10.08
N GLU A 80 43.58 -31.14 10.05
CA GLU A 80 44.95 -31.58 9.79
C GLU A 80 45.45 -31.15 8.39
N GLN A 81 44.61 -31.27 7.36
CA GLN A 81 44.95 -30.77 6.02
C GLN A 81 45.15 -29.26 5.98
N ASN A 82 44.34 -28.51 6.74
CA ASN A 82 44.48 -27.06 6.81
C ASN A 82 45.77 -26.66 7.53
N ASP A 83 46.15 -27.36 8.60
CA ASP A 83 47.41 -27.17 9.30
C ASP A 83 48.63 -27.51 8.40
N GLU A 84 48.53 -28.51 7.53
CA GLU A 84 49.54 -28.84 6.53
C GLU A 84 49.67 -27.75 5.47
N LEU A 85 48.55 -27.27 4.92
CA LEU A 85 48.52 -26.16 3.97
C LEU A 85 49.03 -24.84 4.57
N GLU A 86 48.77 -24.60 5.86
CA GLU A 86 49.33 -23.47 6.59
C GLU A 86 50.84 -23.60 6.77
N LYS A 87 51.37 -24.80 7.06
CA LYS A 87 52.81 -25.05 7.11
C LYS A 87 53.46 -24.87 5.75
N GLU A 88 52.87 -25.40 4.68
CA GLU A 88 53.35 -25.19 3.30
C GLU A 88 53.33 -23.71 2.91
N ASN A 89 52.26 -22.97 3.25
CA ASN A 89 52.21 -21.53 3.04
C ASN A 89 53.27 -20.78 3.86
N GLN A 90 53.55 -21.22 5.09
CA GLN A 90 54.63 -20.66 5.91
C GLN A 90 56.02 -20.97 5.32
N GLU A 91 56.21 -22.14 4.73
CA GLU A 91 57.45 -22.53 4.04
C GLU A 91 57.65 -21.78 2.72
N LEU A 92 56.58 -21.59 1.94
CA LEU A 92 56.57 -20.72 0.76
C LEU A 92 56.84 -19.26 1.13
N GLN A 93 56.26 -18.77 2.23
CA GLN A 93 56.57 -17.43 2.76
C GLN A 93 58.02 -17.32 3.25
N LYS A 94 58.62 -18.39 3.80
CA LYS A 94 60.07 -18.45 4.13
C LYS A 94 60.95 -18.47 2.89
N ALA A 95 60.54 -19.14 1.81
CA ALA A 95 61.25 -19.09 0.53
C ALA A 95 61.23 -17.67 -0.09
N LEU A 96 60.17 -16.89 0.16
CA LEU A 96 60.06 -15.48 -0.21
C LEU A 96 60.90 -14.51 0.68
N GLN A 97 61.43 -14.95 1.83
CA GLN A 97 62.29 -14.14 2.73
C GLN A 97 63.67 -13.80 2.14
N GLY A 98 64.02 -14.32 0.96
CA GLY A 98 65.26 -13.97 0.25
C GLY A 98 65.27 -12.58 -0.41
N SER A 99 64.13 -11.89 -0.48
CA SER A 99 64.01 -10.55 -1.06
C SER A 99 63.77 -9.51 0.04
N GLY A 100 64.80 -8.73 0.38
CA GLY A 100 64.90 -7.88 1.57
C GLY A 100 63.99 -6.63 1.64
N ALA A 101 62.73 -6.71 1.21
CA ALA A 101 61.81 -5.56 1.16
C ALA A 101 60.65 -5.59 2.17
N SER A 102 60.66 -6.44 3.21
CA SER A 102 59.47 -6.60 4.09
C SER A 102 59.76 -6.82 5.58
N GLN A 103 60.75 -6.13 6.16
CA GLN A 103 61.10 -6.29 7.58
C GLN A 103 60.07 -5.65 8.54
N GLU A 104 59.40 -4.55 8.13
CA GLU A 104 58.45 -3.81 8.98
C GLU A 104 57.09 -4.51 9.10
N ILE A 105 56.55 -4.99 7.97
CA ILE A 105 55.30 -5.77 7.92
C ILE A 105 55.44 -7.08 8.72
N LEU A 106 56.64 -7.67 8.73
CA LEU A 106 56.93 -8.88 9.50
C LEU A 106 56.90 -8.63 11.02
N ASN A 107 57.35 -7.46 11.46
CA ASN A 107 57.34 -7.08 12.88
C ASN A 107 55.93 -6.74 13.36
N GLU A 108 55.10 -6.12 12.54
CA GLU A 108 53.68 -5.89 12.84
C GLU A 108 52.88 -7.20 12.87
N LYS A 109 53.11 -8.10 11.91
CA LYS A 109 52.48 -9.42 11.90
C LYS A 109 52.86 -10.24 13.15
N LYS A 110 54.12 -10.14 13.62
CA LYS A 110 54.55 -10.76 14.89
C LYS A 110 53.86 -10.16 16.10
N LYS A 111 53.74 -8.83 16.19
CA LYS A 111 53.01 -8.17 17.28
C LYS A 111 51.54 -8.59 17.34
N LEU A 112 50.86 -8.58 16.19
CA LEU A 112 49.46 -8.98 16.10
C LEU A 112 49.26 -10.47 16.44
N THR A 113 50.20 -11.34 16.06
CA THR A 113 50.13 -12.77 16.43
C THR A 113 50.39 -13.01 17.92
N ASP A 114 51.23 -12.21 18.56
CA ASP A 114 51.43 -12.27 20.01
C ASP A 114 50.21 -11.72 20.77
N GLU A 115 49.57 -10.65 20.28
CA GLU A 115 48.31 -10.12 20.86
C GLU A 115 47.16 -11.14 20.77
N VAL A 116 47.00 -11.82 19.62
CA VAL A 116 45.98 -12.87 19.46
C VAL A 116 46.21 -14.04 20.43
N LYS A 117 47.46 -14.41 20.70
CA LYS A 117 47.78 -15.46 21.70
C LYS A 117 47.43 -15.03 23.12
N MET A 118 47.72 -13.79 23.50
CA MET A 118 47.37 -13.25 24.81
C MET A 118 45.85 -13.24 25.03
N PHE A 119 45.08 -12.78 24.05
CA PHE A 119 43.61 -12.82 24.15
C PHE A 119 43.05 -14.25 24.16
N GLY A 120 43.70 -15.19 23.46
CA GLY A 120 43.37 -16.60 23.52
C GLY A 120 43.61 -17.24 24.89
N GLU A 121 44.64 -16.81 25.62
CA GLU A 121 44.91 -17.24 26.99
C GLU A 121 43.91 -16.64 27.98
N GLU A 122 43.55 -15.36 27.82
CA GLU A 122 42.54 -14.70 28.65
C GLU A 122 41.14 -15.34 28.49
N THR A 123 40.71 -15.61 27.26
CA THR A 123 39.43 -16.30 27.03
C THR A 123 39.43 -17.73 27.58
N ARG A 124 40.57 -18.42 27.57
CA ARG A 124 40.70 -19.74 28.21
C ARG A 124 40.61 -19.65 29.73
N GLY A 125 41.24 -18.65 30.34
CA GLY A 125 41.17 -18.40 31.78
C GLY A 125 39.75 -18.06 32.25
N LEU A 126 39.02 -17.24 31.47
CA LEU A 126 37.61 -16.92 31.76
C LEU A 126 36.70 -18.15 31.69
N ARG A 127 36.88 -19.02 30.69
CA ARG A 127 36.13 -20.28 30.58
C ARG A 127 36.34 -21.18 31.80
N GLN A 128 37.59 -21.37 32.23
CA GLN A 128 37.90 -22.16 33.44
C GLN A 128 37.24 -21.59 34.69
N LYS A 129 37.15 -20.26 34.79
CA LYS A 129 36.50 -19.60 35.94
C LYS A 129 34.98 -19.80 35.92
N VAL A 130 34.35 -19.73 34.75
CA VAL A 130 32.93 -20.07 34.59
C VAL A 130 32.65 -21.52 34.99
N ASP A 131 33.49 -22.46 34.55
CA ASP A 131 33.33 -23.88 34.93
C ASP A 131 33.49 -24.11 36.44
N SER A 132 34.38 -23.37 37.11
CA SER A 132 34.53 -23.46 38.56
C SER A 132 33.29 -22.94 39.31
N LEU A 133 32.70 -21.83 38.85
CA LEU A 133 31.49 -21.25 39.44
C LEU A 133 30.26 -22.13 39.21
N MET A 134 30.18 -22.81 38.06
CA MET A 134 29.09 -23.75 37.77
C MET A 134 29.12 -24.96 38.71
N ARG A 135 30.31 -25.54 38.97
CA ARG A 135 30.46 -26.62 39.96
C ARG A 135 30.10 -26.18 41.38
N GLU A 136 30.47 -24.97 41.77
CA GLU A 136 30.10 -24.41 43.06
C GLU A 136 28.58 -24.24 43.19
N LYS A 137 27.92 -23.71 42.14
CA LYS A 137 26.46 -23.59 42.09
C LYS A 137 25.75 -24.95 42.23
N GLU A 138 26.27 -25.99 41.59
CA GLU A 138 25.73 -27.35 41.70
C GLU A 138 25.87 -27.90 43.14
N SER A 139 27.01 -27.68 43.79
CA SER A 139 27.22 -28.11 45.18
C SER A 139 26.24 -27.43 46.15
N LEU A 140 26.00 -26.12 45.99
CA LEU A 140 25.04 -25.37 46.81
C LEU A 140 23.59 -25.81 46.56
N ALA A 141 23.25 -26.24 45.34
CA ALA A 141 21.93 -26.78 45.02
C ALA A 141 21.67 -28.11 45.75
N VAL A 142 22.70 -28.97 45.84
CA VAL A 142 22.63 -30.23 46.60
C VAL A 142 22.45 -29.94 48.09
N GLU A 143 23.25 -29.06 48.69
CA GLU A 143 23.11 -28.68 50.11
C GLU A 143 21.72 -28.12 50.44
N LYS A 144 21.18 -27.27 49.56
CA LYS A 144 19.81 -26.74 49.72
C LYS A 144 18.76 -27.85 49.72
N SER A 145 18.94 -28.88 48.90
CA SER A 145 18.01 -30.02 48.85
C SER A 145 18.07 -30.88 50.11
N GLU A 146 19.26 -31.05 50.70
CA GLU A 146 19.44 -31.80 51.95
C GLU A 146 18.88 -31.07 53.17
N LEU A 147 19.07 -29.75 53.24
CA LEU A 147 18.51 -28.93 54.32
C LEU A 147 16.97 -28.94 54.30
N LYS A 148 16.36 -28.96 53.11
CA LYS A 148 14.90 -29.09 52.97
C LYS A 148 14.39 -30.41 53.53
N ARG A 149 15.02 -31.54 53.16
CA ARG A 149 14.64 -32.86 53.70
C ARG A 149 14.77 -32.95 55.21
N LYS A 150 15.80 -32.32 55.79
CA LYS A 150 15.99 -32.26 57.25
C LYS A 150 14.90 -31.44 57.94
N ALA A 151 14.45 -30.34 57.33
CA ALA A 151 13.37 -29.53 57.87
C ALA A 151 12.03 -30.29 57.87
N GLU A 152 11.74 -31.04 56.80
CA GLU A 152 10.54 -31.87 56.69
C GLU A 152 10.52 -32.97 57.76
N ALA A 153 11.64 -33.69 57.97
CA ALA A 153 11.73 -34.72 59.00
C ALA A 153 11.50 -34.18 60.43
N LEU A 154 12.05 -33.01 60.76
CA LEU A 154 11.85 -32.37 62.07
C LEU A 154 10.40 -31.88 62.27
N GLN A 155 9.69 -31.58 61.19
CA GLN A 155 8.29 -31.20 61.24
C GLN A 155 7.40 -32.43 61.54
N GLU A 156 7.72 -33.58 60.96
CA GLU A 156 7.04 -34.85 61.25
C GLU A 156 7.26 -35.29 62.71
N GLU A 157 8.50 -35.25 63.22
CA GLU A 157 8.78 -35.58 64.63
C GLU A 157 8.03 -34.68 65.63
N ASN A 158 7.89 -33.39 65.32
CA ASN A 158 7.13 -32.47 66.17
C ASN A 158 5.63 -32.80 66.19
N GLN A 159 5.06 -33.28 65.08
CA GLN A 159 3.67 -33.68 65.01
C GLN A 159 3.42 -34.92 65.87
N GLU A 160 4.28 -35.94 65.78
CA GLU A 160 4.17 -37.16 66.58
C GLU A 160 4.26 -36.89 68.10
N LEU A 161 5.14 -35.97 68.52
CA LEU A 161 5.26 -35.57 69.93
C LEU A 161 4.01 -34.87 70.48
N SER A 162 3.36 -34.06 69.63
CA SER A 162 2.11 -33.37 69.99
C SER A 162 0.97 -34.36 70.23
N GLU A 163 0.82 -35.35 69.34
CA GLU A 163 -0.20 -36.40 69.46
C GLU A 163 0.00 -37.25 70.71
N ARG A 164 1.26 -37.55 71.06
CA ARG A 164 1.60 -38.32 72.27
C ARG A 164 1.25 -37.58 73.57
N CYS A 165 1.42 -36.25 73.60
CA CYS A 165 1.03 -35.43 74.75
C CYS A 165 -0.49 -35.43 74.96
N GLN A 166 -1.27 -35.33 73.89
CA GLN A 166 -2.74 -35.35 73.96
C GLN A 166 -3.26 -36.70 74.48
N PHE A 167 -2.67 -37.81 74.02
CA PHE A 167 -3.05 -39.14 74.47
C PHE A 167 -2.84 -39.37 75.97
N LEU A 168 -1.74 -38.87 76.54
CA LEU A 168 -1.46 -38.99 77.98
C LEU A 168 -2.43 -38.16 78.83
N GLN A 169 -2.89 -37.02 78.30
CA GLN A 169 -3.82 -36.12 78.98
C GLN A 169 -5.22 -36.72 79.12
N SER A 170 -5.70 -37.43 78.09
CA SER A 170 -6.98 -38.17 78.14
C SER A 170 -6.95 -39.30 79.17
N ARG A 171 -5.83 -40.02 79.30
CA ARG A 171 -5.70 -41.16 80.22
C ARG A 171 -5.71 -40.75 81.70
N PHE A 172 -5.30 -39.52 82.02
CA PHE A 172 -5.36 -38.98 83.38
C PHE A 172 -6.77 -38.60 83.82
N GLN A 173 -7.66 -38.25 82.87
CA GLN A 173 -9.02 -37.81 83.17
C GLN A 173 -9.96 -38.97 83.55
N GLU A 174 -9.66 -40.21 83.13
CA GLU A 174 -10.52 -41.38 83.42
C GLU A 174 -10.41 -41.93 84.86
N LYS A 175 -9.40 -41.56 85.66
CA LYS A 175 -9.09 -42.27 86.93
C LYS A 175 -9.71 -41.72 88.22
N THR A 176 -10.60 -40.72 88.20
CA THR A 176 -11.11 -40.09 89.45
C THR A 176 -12.63 -39.94 89.51
N LEU A 177 -13.35 -41.01 89.91
CA LEU A 177 -14.77 -40.93 90.31
C LEU A 177 -15.12 -41.95 91.42
N LEU A 178 -14.81 -41.64 92.69
CA LEU A 178 -15.47 -42.21 93.89
C LEU A 178 -15.42 -41.14 95.00
N LYS A 179 -16.57 -40.84 95.63
CA LYS A 179 -16.85 -39.63 96.45
C LYS A 179 -16.91 -39.93 97.95
N GLU A 180 -16.39 -39.02 98.78
CA GLU A 180 -16.68 -38.92 100.23
C GLU A 180 -17.19 -37.52 100.64
N PRO A 181 -17.95 -37.37 101.77
CA PRO A 181 -18.83 -36.22 102.02
C PRO A 181 -18.15 -34.89 102.37
N GLY A 182 -16.84 -34.89 102.67
CA GLY A 182 -16.02 -33.66 102.74
C GLY A 182 -15.83 -33.02 101.36
N GLU A 183 -15.96 -33.80 100.29
CA GLU A 183 -15.95 -33.29 98.92
C GLU A 183 -17.14 -32.40 98.62
N ILE A 184 -18.24 -32.35 99.37
CA ILE A 184 -19.36 -31.45 98.97
C ILE A 184 -19.01 -30.00 99.29
N LYS A 185 -18.36 -29.72 100.43
CA LYS A 185 -17.84 -28.38 100.75
C LYS A 185 -16.67 -28.01 99.84
N PHE A 186 -15.72 -28.93 99.64
CA PHE A 186 -14.68 -28.71 98.65
C PHE A 186 -15.25 -28.64 97.23
N ARG A 187 -16.33 -29.34 96.86
CA ARG A 187 -16.98 -29.22 95.54
C ARG A 187 -17.77 -27.92 95.42
N GLN A 188 -18.32 -27.38 96.51
CA GLN A 188 -18.97 -26.06 96.50
C GLN A 188 -17.91 -24.96 96.42
N GLU A 189 -16.82 -25.04 97.19
CA GLU A 189 -15.68 -24.14 97.07
C GLU A 189 -14.99 -24.28 95.72
N ILE A 190 -14.76 -25.50 95.23
CA ILE A 190 -14.26 -25.79 93.89
C ILE A 190 -15.30 -25.37 92.83
N SER A 191 -16.60 -25.43 93.08
CA SER A 191 -17.63 -24.95 92.14
C SER A 191 -17.66 -23.43 92.09
N ASN A 192 -17.45 -22.76 93.23
CA ASN A 192 -17.35 -21.31 93.34
C ASN A 192 -16.01 -20.80 92.77
N LEU A 193 -14.90 -21.50 93.03
CA LEU A 193 -13.62 -21.27 92.39
C LEU A 193 -13.71 -21.59 90.89
N ARG A 194 -14.41 -22.64 90.47
CA ARG A 194 -14.64 -22.94 89.04
C ARG A 194 -15.61 -21.95 88.38
N SER A 195 -16.54 -21.35 89.11
CA SER A 195 -17.40 -20.28 88.57
C SER A 195 -16.62 -18.98 88.47
N GLN A 196 -15.81 -18.64 89.48
CA GLN A 196 -14.87 -17.52 89.43
C GLN A 196 -13.81 -17.70 88.34
N ILE A 197 -13.24 -18.91 88.18
CA ILE A 197 -12.32 -19.25 87.08
C ILE A 197 -13.06 -19.17 85.76
N ARG A 198 -14.33 -19.56 85.66
CA ARG A 198 -15.12 -19.38 84.42
C ARG A 198 -15.36 -17.92 84.09
N VAL A 199 -15.63 -17.07 85.09
CA VAL A 199 -15.79 -15.62 84.90
C VAL A 199 -14.45 -14.97 84.55
N GLN A 200 -13.36 -15.36 85.21
CA GLN A 200 -12.01 -14.90 84.89
C GLN A 200 -11.56 -15.41 83.53
N LYS A 201 -11.91 -16.64 83.15
CA LYS A 201 -11.66 -17.19 81.83
C LYS A 201 -12.47 -16.45 80.77
N ALA A 202 -13.77 -16.23 80.96
CA ALA A 202 -14.56 -15.40 80.06
C ALA A 202 -13.99 -13.98 79.93
N LYS A 203 -13.44 -13.43 81.02
CA LYS A 203 -12.74 -12.14 80.99
C LYS A 203 -11.40 -12.21 80.25
N ILE A 204 -10.65 -13.31 80.37
CA ILE A 204 -9.43 -13.56 79.60
C ILE A 204 -9.80 -13.73 78.12
N ASP A 205 -10.82 -14.52 77.80
CA ASP A 205 -11.31 -14.73 76.44
C ASP A 205 -11.74 -13.38 75.82
N THR A 206 -12.48 -12.53 76.54
CA THR A 206 -12.79 -11.17 76.04
C THR A 206 -11.56 -10.29 75.90
N LEU A 207 -10.56 -10.41 76.79
CA LEU A 207 -9.30 -9.67 76.67
C LEU A 207 -8.41 -10.22 75.54
N GLU A 208 -8.52 -11.52 75.22
CA GLU A 208 -7.86 -12.17 74.09
C GLU A 208 -8.51 -11.75 72.78
N ASP A 209 -9.85 -11.67 72.73
CA ASP A 209 -10.60 -11.13 71.61
C ASP A 209 -10.27 -9.64 71.40
N GLU A 210 -10.22 -8.84 72.47
CA GLU A 210 -9.78 -7.43 72.41
C GLU A 210 -8.31 -7.30 71.98
N LYS A 211 -7.43 -8.19 72.44
CA LYS A 211 -6.03 -8.24 72.00
C LYS A 211 -5.94 -8.60 70.52
N GLN A 212 -6.75 -9.55 70.05
CA GLN A 212 -6.81 -9.94 68.63
C GLN A 212 -7.37 -8.80 67.78
N SER A 213 -8.43 -8.11 68.22
CA SER A 213 -8.95 -6.94 67.52
C SER A 213 -7.92 -5.82 67.47
N LEU A 214 -7.23 -5.54 68.57
CA LEU A 214 -6.13 -4.58 68.62
C LEU A 214 -4.95 -5.00 67.73
N TRP A 215 -4.66 -6.30 67.61
CA TRP A 215 -3.61 -6.78 66.70
C TRP A 215 -4.00 -6.63 65.24
N MET A 216 -5.27 -6.90 64.90
CA MET A 216 -5.81 -6.61 63.57
C MET A 216 -5.83 -5.11 63.27
N ASP A 217 -6.09 -4.26 64.26
CA ASP A 217 -6.00 -2.81 64.14
C ASP A 217 -4.56 -2.34 63.92
N ILE A 218 -3.61 -2.89 64.69
CA ILE A 218 -2.18 -2.63 64.50
C ILE A 218 -1.73 -3.07 63.12
N GLN A 219 -2.13 -4.25 62.64
CA GLN A 219 -1.79 -4.70 61.28
C GLN A 219 -2.40 -3.81 60.20
N ARG A 220 -3.66 -3.37 60.37
CA ARG A 220 -4.29 -2.42 59.44
C ARG A 220 -3.58 -1.07 59.44
N LEU A 221 -3.19 -0.57 60.62
CA LEU A 221 -2.42 0.66 60.75
C LEU A 221 -1.01 0.51 60.17
N GLU A 222 -0.34 -0.63 60.36
CA GLU A 222 0.95 -0.93 59.74
C GLU A 222 0.84 -1.01 58.22
N MET A 223 -0.21 -1.64 57.68
CA MET A 223 -0.46 -1.67 56.24
C MET A 223 -0.76 -0.27 55.69
N SER A 224 -1.60 0.50 56.38
CA SER A 224 -1.90 1.88 56.00
C SER A 224 -0.67 2.78 56.07
N LEU A 225 0.20 2.61 57.08
CA LEU A 225 1.48 3.33 57.18
C LEU A 225 2.48 2.88 56.12
N LYS A 226 2.54 1.59 55.77
CA LYS A 226 3.35 1.08 54.66
C LYS A 226 2.87 1.63 53.31
N GLN A 227 1.55 1.73 53.14
CA GLN A 227 0.97 2.32 51.95
C GLN A 227 1.28 3.83 51.90
N ALA A 228 1.09 4.57 53.00
CA ALA A 228 1.41 5.99 53.07
C ALA A 228 2.91 6.26 52.87
N THR A 229 3.79 5.41 53.38
CA THR A 229 5.24 5.52 53.13
C THR A 229 5.60 5.22 51.68
N SER A 230 4.97 4.21 51.07
CA SER A 230 5.12 3.96 49.63
C SER A 230 4.61 5.12 48.76
N GLU A 231 3.50 5.76 49.13
CA GLU A 231 2.96 6.93 48.43
C GLU A 231 3.89 8.15 48.61
N ILE A 232 4.48 8.32 49.80
CA ILE A 232 5.51 9.35 50.05
C ILE A 232 6.78 9.09 49.23
N ASP A 233 7.25 7.85 49.13
CA ASP A 233 8.41 7.48 48.31
C ASP A 233 8.14 7.73 46.82
N GLN A 234 6.94 7.38 46.33
CA GLN A 234 6.51 7.68 44.97
C GLN A 234 6.45 9.19 44.70
N ALA A 235 5.85 9.97 45.62
CA ALA A 235 5.81 11.43 45.52
C ALA A 235 7.21 12.06 45.58
N SER A 236 8.14 11.48 46.35
CA SER A 236 9.54 11.91 46.42
C SER A 236 10.28 11.62 45.11
N ASP A 237 10.06 10.46 44.50
CA ASP A 237 10.63 10.10 43.20
C ASP A 237 10.07 11.01 42.08
N GLU A 238 8.78 11.30 42.11
CA GLU A 238 8.13 12.25 41.19
C GLU A 238 8.68 13.66 41.37
N HIS A 239 8.84 14.13 42.61
CA HIS A 239 9.47 15.42 42.90
C HIS A 239 10.92 15.47 42.39
N GLN A 240 11.70 14.40 42.55
CA GLN A 240 13.07 14.33 42.03
C GLN A 240 13.10 14.33 40.50
N ARG A 241 12.18 13.63 39.83
CA ARG A 241 12.01 13.65 38.37
C ARG A 241 11.63 15.05 37.87
N MET A 242 10.67 15.70 38.53
CA MET A 242 10.30 17.09 38.21
C MET A 242 11.46 18.05 38.41
N LYS A 243 12.27 17.87 39.45
CA LYS A 243 13.46 18.68 39.70
C LYS A 243 14.54 18.48 38.62
N SER A 244 14.76 17.26 38.13
CA SER A 244 15.65 17.03 36.99
C SER A 244 15.11 17.64 35.69
N ALA A 245 13.80 17.54 35.44
CA ALA A 245 13.17 18.13 34.26
C ALA A 245 13.25 19.67 34.28
N LEU A 246 13.04 20.30 35.44
CA LEU A 246 13.23 21.74 35.63
C LEU A 246 14.68 22.16 35.37
N ALA A 247 15.66 21.43 35.91
CA ALA A 247 17.07 21.73 35.66
C ALA A 247 17.46 21.58 34.17
N GLU A 248 16.88 20.60 33.47
CA GLU A 248 17.05 20.46 32.02
C GLU A 248 16.37 21.57 31.23
N ALA A 249 15.17 22.01 31.64
CA ALA A 249 14.46 23.14 31.04
C ALA A 249 15.25 24.44 31.22
N ASP A 250 15.75 24.73 32.42
CA ASP A 250 16.60 25.89 32.70
C ASP A 250 17.88 25.89 31.84
N ASN A 251 18.51 24.72 31.68
CA ASN A 251 19.68 24.58 30.81
C ASN A 251 19.34 24.82 29.32
N LYS A 252 18.16 24.38 28.85
CA LYS A 252 17.70 24.66 27.48
C LYS A 252 17.39 26.14 27.30
N VAL A 253 16.74 26.78 28.26
CA VAL A 253 16.45 28.22 28.24
C VAL A 253 17.76 29.01 28.22
N ALA A 254 18.74 28.69 29.06
CA ALA A 254 20.05 29.35 29.07
C ALA A 254 20.81 29.20 27.75
N LYS A 255 20.72 28.03 27.10
CA LYS A 255 21.28 27.83 25.75
C LYS A 255 20.56 28.71 24.72
N LYS A 256 19.22 28.72 24.73
CA LYS A 256 18.43 29.52 23.80
C LYS A 256 18.60 31.01 24.00
N THR A 257 18.73 31.50 25.22
CA THR A 257 19.04 32.90 25.49
C THR A 257 20.43 33.27 24.96
N SER A 258 21.44 32.41 25.13
CA SER A 258 22.78 32.65 24.56
C SER A 258 22.79 32.63 23.03
N GLU A 259 22.01 31.75 22.40
CA GLU A 259 21.82 31.73 20.94
C GLU A 259 21.10 32.99 20.45
N CYS A 260 20.06 33.43 21.15
CA CYS A 260 19.36 34.67 20.85
C CYS A 260 20.26 35.91 21.00
N GLU A 261 21.12 35.96 22.02
CA GLU A 261 22.11 37.03 22.18
C GLU A 261 23.16 37.01 21.07
N ALA A 262 23.66 35.84 20.68
CA ALA A 262 24.59 35.70 19.58
C ALA A 262 23.97 36.12 18.23
N LEU A 263 22.72 35.72 17.97
CA LEU A 263 21.98 36.13 16.77
C LEU A 263 21.65 37.63 16.78
N ARG A 264 21.34 38.22 17.94
CA ARG A 264 21.17 39.68 18.07
C ARG A 264 22.47 40.43 17.76
N LEU A 265 23.62 39.96 18.24
CA LEU A 265 24.92 40.54 17.92
C LEU A 265 25.26 40.42 16.43
N GLN A 266 24.92 39.29 15.80
CA GLN A 266 25.07 39.12 14.35
C GLN A 266 24.13 40.04 13.56
N LEU A 267 22.87 40.20 14.00
CA LEU A 267 21.91 41.11 13.39
C LEU A 267 22.37 42.57 13.49
N VAL A 268 22.96 42.98 14.61
CA VAL A 268 23.54 44.32 14.79
C VAL A 268 24.76 44.53 13.88
N ALA A 269 25.60 43.51 13.70
CA ALA A 269 26.73 43.57 12.77
C ALA A 269 26.27 43.66 11.30
N THR A 270 25.24 42.89 10.91
CA THR A 270 24.64 43.00 9.57
C THR A 270 23.90 44.31 9.38
N ALA A 271 23.28 44.87 10.43
CA ALA A 271 22.61 46.16 10.39
C ALA A 271 23.58 47.32 10.13
N ARG A 272 24.80 47.26 10.69
CA ARG A 272 25.88 48.21 10.34
C ARG A 272 26.33 48.09 8.89
N ASN A 273 26.45 46.86 8.37
CA ASN A 273 26.79 46.66 6.97
C ASN A 273 25.65 47.10 6.02
N THR A 274 24.39 47.02 6.46
CA THR A 274 23.26 47.58 5.70
C THR A 274 23.22 49.10 5.77
N GLU A 275 23.59 49.76 6.87
CA GLU A 275 23.69 51.23 6.92
C GLU A 275 24.73 51.78 5.92
N GLU A 276 25.85 51.09 5.75
CA GLU A 276 26.85 51.44 4.71
C GLU A 276 26.28 51.20 3.30
N ALA A 277 25.54 50.11 3.09
CA ALA A 277 24.82 49.84 1.85
C ALA A 277 23.65 50.82 1.62
N ASP A 278 23.03 51.37 2.66
CA ASP A 278 21.92 52.31 2.60
C ASP A 278 22.38 53.69 2.13
N SER A 279 23.62 54.09 2.46
CA SER A 279 24.23 55.29 1.88
C SER A 279 24.49 55.16 0.36
N SER A 280 24.82 53.96 -0.10
CA SER A 280 24.92 53.63 -1.53
C SER A 280 23.54 53.46 -2.17
N ASN A 281 22.59 52.90 -1.42
CA ASN A 281 21.21 52.75 -1.85
C ASN A 281 20.52 54.10 -1.93
N ASP A 282 20.82 55.13 -1.12
CA ASP A 282 20.22 56.46 -1.23
C ASP A 282 20.53 57.14 -2.58
N PHE A 283 21.72 56.88 -3.12
CA PHE A 283 22.09 57.33 -4.46
C PHE A 283 21.32 56.54 -5.54
N ILE A 284 21.19 55.23 -5.37
CA ILE A 284 20.36 54.38 -6.22
C ILE A 284 18.88 54.73 -6.07
N MET A 285 18.42 55.09 -4.87
CA MET A 285 17.04 55.37 -4.47
C MET A 285 16.60 56.67 -5.10
N LYS A 286 17.44 57.71 -5.18
CA LYS A 286 17.13 58.92 -5.96
C LYS A 286 17.01 58.65 -7.46
N THR A 287 17.80 57.71 -7.97
CA THR A 287 17.75 57.31 -9.39
C THR A 287 16.54 56.42 -9.66
N VAL A 288 16.21 55.55 -8.72
CA VAL A 288 15.05 54.67 -8.70
C VAL A 288 13.79 55.47 -8.42
N GLU A 289 13.80 56.53 -7.62
CA GLU A 289 12.66 57.42 -7.35
C GLU A 289 12.24 58.13 -8.62
N LYS A 290 13.20 58.62 -9.42
CA LYS A 290 12.91 59.13 -10.76
C LYS A 290 12.29 58.06 -11.67
N LYS A 291 12.83 56.84 -11.66
CA LYS A 291 12.27 55.72 -12.42
C LYS A 291 10.91 55.28 -11.87
N VAL A 292 10.70 55.36 -10.57
CA VAL A 292 9.45 55.01 -9.88
C VAL A 292 8.41 56.08 -10.15
N ASP A 293 8.77 57.35 -10.32
CA ASP A 293 7.83 58.38 -10.73
C ASP A 293 7.40 58.21 -12.20
N GLU A 294 8.34 57.86 -13.08
CA GLU A 294 8.03 57.41 -14.45
C GLU A 294 7.11 56.17 -14.44
N TRP A 295 7.38 55.20 -13.56
CA TRP A 295 6.57 53.99 -13.44
C TRP A 295 5.24 54.23 -12.74
N LYS A 296 5.14 55.17 -11.80
CA LYS A 296 3.88 55.61 -11.19
C LYS A 296 2.98 56.26 -12.24
N GLN A 297 3.56 57.00 -13.18
CA GLN A 297 2.81 57.56 -14.29
C GLN A 297 2.28 56.44 -15.20
N VAL A 298 3.14 55.49 -15.59
CA VAL A 298 2.73 54.31 -16.37
C VAL A 298 1.70 53.46 -15.60
N LEU A 299 1.89 53.25 -14.31
CA LEU A 299 0.96 52.54 -13.45
C LEU A 299 -0.35 53.30 -13.33
N SER A 300 -0.37 54.63 -13.23
CA SER A 300 -1.61 55.39 -13.20
C SER A 300 -2.39 55.31 -14.52
N GLU A 301 -1.69 55.25 -15.65
CA GLU A 301 -2.29 55.01 -16.98
C GLU A 301 -2.83 53.58 -17.08
N LYS A 302 -2.09 52.60 -16.56
CA LYS A 302 -2.52 51.21 -16.45
C LYS A 302 -3.63 51.01 -15.42
N ASP A 303 -3.67 51.78 -14.35
CA ASP A 303 -4.73 51.79 -13.34
C ASP A 303 -6.01 52.35 -13.93
N LEU A 304 -5.93 53.37 -14.79
CA LEU A 304 -7.05 53.86 -15.60
C LEU A 304 -7.56 52.79 -16.59
N GLU A 305 -6.66 52.08 -17.27
CA GLU A 305 -7.00 50.96 -18.15
C GLU A 305 -7.60 49.78 -17.35
N ILE A 306 -7.08 49.50 -16.16
CA ILE A 306 -7.58 48.50 -15.23
C ILE A 306 -8.97 48.91 -14.69
N VAL A 307 -9.22 50.19 -14.43
CA VAL A 307 -10.56 50.68 -14.05
C VAL A 307 -11.56 50.46 -15.19
N GLN A 308 -11.17 50.72 -16.43
CA GLN A 308 -12.01 50.44 -17.61
C GLN A 308 -12.29 48.93 -17.75
N LEU A 309 -11.25 48.09 -17.60
CA LEU A 309 -11.40 46.64 -17.59
C LEU A 309 -12.24 46.16 -16.39
N TYR A 310 -12.14 46.81 -15.23
CA TYR A 310 -12.96 46.50 -14.07
C TYR A 310 -14.42 46.90 -14.28
N GLU A 311 -14.72 48.00 -14.96
CA GLU A 311 -16.09 48.37 -15.35
C GLU A 311 -16.69 47.35 -16.32
N GLU A 312 -15.89 46.88 -17.30
CA GLU A 312 -16.25 45.80 -18.22
C GLU A 312 -16.51 44.48 -17.48
N ILE A 313 -15.61 44.10 -16.55
CA ILE A 313 -15.75 42.93 -15.68
C ILE A 313 -16.96 43.08 -14.76
N ARG A 314 -17.27 44.29 -14.26
CA ARG A 314 -18.43 44.54 -13.40
C ARG A 314 -19.73 44.41 -14.20
N ARG A 315 -19.75 44.85 -15.46
CA ARG A 315 -20.85 44.63 -16.41
C ARG A 315 -21.10 43.13 -16.64
N LEU A 316 -20.03 42.37 -16.90
CA LEU A 316 -20.08 40.91 -17.07
C LEU A 316 -20.42 40.17 -15.77
N ARG A 317 -19.94 40.63 -14.61
CA ARG A 317 -20.28 40.10 -13.29
C ARG A 317 -21.72 40.38 -12.92
N ASN A 318 -22.30 41.51 -13.31
CA ASN A 318 -23.73 41.77 -13.12
C ASN A 318 -24.59 40.85 -14.01
N GLU A 319 -24.13 40.53 -15.22
CA GLU A 319 -24.76 39.52 -16.09
C GLU A 319 -24.62 38.08 -15.55
N ILE A 320 -23.51 37.76 -14.86
CA ILE A 320 -23.27 36.48 -14.17
C ILE A 320 -24.07 36.41 -12.85
N ASN A 321 -24.16 37.49 -12.08
CA ASN A 321 -24.92 37.56 -10.82
C ASN A 321 -26.43 37.42 -11.07
N ASN A 322 -26.95 37.94 -12.19
CA ASN A 322 -28.34 37.68 -12.60
C ASN A 322 -28.60 36.21 -12.97
N LYS A 323 -27.55 35.40 -13.18
CA LYS A 323 -27.60 33.94 -13.39
C LYS A 323 -26.99 33.15 -12.23
N GLY A 324 -26.62 33.82 -11.13
CA GLY A 324 -25.87 33.26 -10.01
C GLY A 324 -26.69 33.07 -8.74
N PHE A 325 -28.00 33.33 -8.78
CA PHE A 325 -28.91 33.14 -7.64
C PHE A 325 -29.08 31.66 -7.21
N ASP A 326 -28.58 30.69 -7.99
CA ASP A 326 -28.68 29.25 -7.68
C ASP A 326 -27.45 28.67 -6.93
N LYS A 327 -26.42 29.47 -6.61
CA LYS A 327 -25.20 28.98 -5.91
C LYS A 327 -25.14 29.28 -4.42
N ASP A 328 -25.95 30.21 -3.92
CA ASP A 328 -25.99 30.59 -2.50
C ASP A 328 -26.66 29.54 -1.59
N GLU A 329 -27.29 28.51 -2.17
CA GLU A 329 -27.88 27.39 -1.41
C GLU A 329 -26.82 26.49 -0.75
N THR A 330 -25.62 26.42 -1.33
CA THR A 330 -24.53 25.56 -0.83
C THR A 330 -23.61 26.24 0.20
N SER A 331 -23.55 27.57 0.21
CA SER A 331 -22.80 28.35 1.21
C SER A 331 -23.61 28.56 2.50
N VAL A 332 -24.94 28.69 2.37
CA VAL A 332 -25.88 28.76 3.52
C VAL A 332 -25.95 27.42 4.24
N THR A 333 -25.87 26.28 3.55
CA THR A 333 -25.83 24.95 4.19
C THR A 333 -24.53 24.69 4.96
N LEU A 334 -23.39 25.23 4.52
CA LEU A 334 -22.12 25.09 5.24
C LEU A 334 -22.07 25.97 6.51
N LEU A 335 -22.59 27.20 6.44
CA LEU A 335 -22.71 28.09 7.61
C LEU A 335 -23.78 27.61 8.59
N SER A 336 -24.86 27.00 8.11
CA SER A 336 -25.85 26.34 8.98
C SER A 336 -25.23 25.15 9.72
N LYS A 337 -24.30 24.42 9.10
CA LYS A 337 -23.58 23.30 9.72
C LYS A 337 -22.61 23.77 10.81
N THR A 338 -21.85 24.83 10.57
CA THR A 338 -20.92 25.36 11.58
C THR A 338 -21.64 26.06 12.74
N LEU A 339 -22.81 26.67 12.51
CA LEU A 339 -23.66 27.19 13.58
C LEU A 339 -24.25 26.06 14.43
N LYS A 340 -24.70 24.96 13.81
CA LYS A 340 -25.19 23.78 14.53
C LYS A 340 -24.13 23.14 15.40
N GLU A 341 -22.90 22.98 14.90
CA GLU A 341 -21.78 22.43 15.69
C GLU A 341 -21.43 23.31 16.91
N ARG A 342 -21.60 24.63 16.79
CA ARG A 342 -21.41 25.57 17.91
C ARG A 342 -22.57 25.56 18.89
N ASP A 343 -23.79 25.46 18.38
CA ASP A 343 -24.96 25.29 19.24
C ASP A 343 -24.87 23.97 20.01
N ASP A 344 -24.49 22.85 19.37
CA ASP A 344 -24.24 21.52 19.96
C ASP A 344 -23.24 21.57 21.13
N GLN A 345 -22.17 22.36 20.98
CA GLN A 345 -21.22 22.62 22.07
C GLN A 345 -21.84 23.43 23.20
N VAL A 346 -22.71 24.40 22.90
CA VAL A 346 -23.36 25.26 23.89
C VAL A 346 -24.39 24.50 24.75
N GLN A 347 -25.20 23.56 24.23
CA GLN A 347 -26.04 22.76 25.15
C GLN A 347 -25.30 21.63 25.83
N LEU A 348 -24.24 21.06 25.26
CA LEU A 348 -23.42 20.14 26.05
C LEU A 348 -22.90 20.85 27.31
N LEU A 349 -22.40 22.08 27.14
CA LEU A 349 -21.96 22.92 28.25
C LEU A 349 -23.12 23.35 29.17
N LYS A 350 -24.32 23.65 28.64
CA LYS A 350 -25.49 23.95 29.48
C LYS A 350 -25.96 22.73 30.27
N ASN A 351 -25.94 21.54 29.68
CA ASN A 351 -26.36 20.31 30.33
C ASN A 351 -25.39 19.95 31.45
N GLN A 352 -24.09 20.08 31.20
CA GLN A 352 -23.04 19.95 32.23
C GLN A 352 -23.20 20.99 33.34
N LEU A 353 -23.54 22.23 33.00
CA LEU A 353 -23.84 23.26 34.00
C LEU A 353 -25.09 22.90 34.81
N THR A 354 -26.16 22.41 34.18
CA THR A 354 -27.38 22.01 34.90
C THR A 354 -27.16 20.80 35.79
N GLU A 355 -26.34 19.84 35.36
CA GLU A 355 -25.97 18.67 36.12
C GLU A 355 -25.08 19.05 37.31
N ALA A 356 -24.09 19.92 37.10
CA ALA A 356 -23.28 20.49 38.17
C ALA A 356 -24.13 21.31 39.17
N THR A 357 -25.07 22.14 38.70
CA THR A 357 -25.99 22.86 39.60
C THR A 357 -26.92 21.90 40.34
N TYR A 358 -27.34 20.78 39.72
CA TYR A 358 -28.15 19.77 40.39
C TYR A 358 -27.36 19.01 41.46
N GLU A 359 -26.08 18.69 41.19
CA GLU A 359 -25.18 18.11 42.18
C GLU A 359 -24.85 19.10 43.31
N LEU A 360 -24.67 20.37 42.99
CA LEU A 360 -24.49 21.43 43.98
C LEU A 360 -25.74 21.63 44.84
N GLU A 361 -26.94 21.72 44.26
CA GLU A 361 -28.20 21.78 45.02
C GLU A 361 -28.42 20.54 45.88
N LYS A 362 -27.98 19.37 45.41
CA LYS A 362 -28.04 18.12 46.17
C LYS A 362 -27.03 18.12 47.32
N SER A 363 -25.84 18.67 47.09
CA SER A 363 -24.81 18.85 48.11
C SER A 363 -25.22 19.91 49.15
N GLU A 364 -25.88 20.98 48.72
CA GLU A 364 -26.46 22.02 49.57
C GLU A 364 -27.60 21.47 50.42
N LYS A 365 -28.52 20.67 49.83
CA LYS A 365 -29.55 19.94 50.59
C LYS A 365 -28.95 18.98 51.60
N LEU A 366 -27.87 18.26 51.25
CA LEU A 366 -27.13 17.42 52.20
C LEU A 366 -26.47 18.23 53.30
N LEU A 367 -25.91 19.41 53.00
CA LEU A 367 -25.30 20.31 53.98
C LEU A 367 -26.35 21.01 54.86
N GLU A 368 -27.54 21.30 54.33
CA GLU A 368 -28.69 21.79 55.08
C GLU A 368 -29.28 20.70 55.97
N GLU A 369 -29.38 19.46 55.50
CA GLU A 369 -29.74 18.29 56.31
C GLU A 369 -28.71 18.04 57.42
N LEU A 370 -27.41 18.17 57.12
CA LEU A 370 -26.34 18.10 58.12
C LEU A 370 -26.38 19.28 59.10
N ARG A 371 -26.70 20.50 58.66
CA ARG A 371 -26.93 21.66 59.54
C ARG A 371 -28.17 21.48 60.40
N ALA A 372 -29.25 20.93 59.85
CA ALA A 372 -30.47 20.63 60.59
C ALA A 372 -30.25 19.51 61.62
N ASP A 373 -29.46 18.48 61.27
CA ASP A 373 -29.05 17.40 62.17
C ASP A 373 -28.11 17.90 63.29
N ILE A 374 -27.24 18.89 63.01
CA ILE A 374 -26.41 19.58 64.03
C ILE A 374 -27.30 20.43 64.95
N ASN A 375 -28.30 21.14 64.40
CA ASN A 375 -29.19 22.04 65.15
C ASN A 375 -30.32 21.32 65.91
N GLN A 376 -30.67 20.08 65.56
CA GLN A 376 -31.68 19.25 66.25
C GLN A 376 -31.10 18.17 67.17
N SER A 377 -29.83 18.31 67.56
CA SER A 377 -29.13 17.39 68.47
C SER A 377 -29.58 17.46 69.94
N THR A 378 -30.87 17.70 70.21
CA THR A 378 -31.48 17.52 71.54
C THR A 378 -32.77 16.68 71.48
N GLY A 379 -32.60 15.35 71.58
CA GLY A 379 -33.60 14.47 72.18
C GLY A 379 -34.65 13.82 71.27
N ARG A 380 -34.28 12.70 70.60
CA ARG A 380 -35.11 11.49 70.32
C ARG A 380 -34.30 10.53 69.44
N THR A 381 -33.45 9.72 70.07
CA THR A 381 -32.29 9.07 69.41
C THR A 381 -32.37 7.55 69.27
N ALA A 382 -33.46 6.87 69.62
CA ALA A 382 -33.52 5.41 69.48
C ALA A 382 -34.19 4.98 68.16
N ASP A 383 -35.44 5.38 67.92
CA ASP A 383 -36.22 4.86 66.78
C ASP A 383 -35.76 5.41 65.43
N ARG A 384 -35.42 6.71 65.36
CA ARG A 384 -34.84 7.31 64.14
C ARG A 384 -33.44 6.80 63.83
N LYS A 385 -32.67 6.40 64.85
CA LYS A 385 -31.36 5.76 64.63
C LYS A 385 -31.54 4.34 64.10
N LEU A 386 -32.56 3.60 64.54
CA LEU A 386 -32.88 2.28 64.00
C LEU A 386 -33.39 2.35 62.55
N GLU A 387 -34.28 3.29 62.24
CA GLU A 387 -34.74 3.53 60.85
C GLU A 387 -33.58 3.98 59.95
N ARG A 388 -32.71 4.88 60.45
CA ARG A 388 -31.52 5.34 59.72
C ARG A 388 -30.46 4.26 59.60
N ILE A 389 -30.28 3.38 60.59
CA ILE A 389 -29.42 2.19 60.48
C ILE A 389 -30.00 1.24 59.44
N HIS A 390 -31.32 1.09 59.35
CA HIS A 390 -31.93 0.19 58.36
C HIS A 390 -31.83 0.73 56.93
N VAL A 391 -32.04 2.03 56.75
CA VAL A 391 -31.80 2.72 55.46
C VAL A 391 -30.31 2.71 55.12
N LEU A 392 -29.42 2.96 56.08
CA LEU A 392 -27.98 2.87 55.86
C LEU A 392 -27.54 1.43 55.56
N GLN A 393 -28.15 0.40 56.14
CA GLN A 393 -27.93 -1.00 55.77
C GLN A 393 -28.46 -1.32 54.37
N GLY A 394 -29.55 -0.69 53.94
CA GLY A 394 -30.05 -0.79 52.57
C GLY A 394 -29.09 -0.16 51.56
N VAL A 395 -28.67 1.08 51.82
CA VAL A 395 -27.68 1.80 51.01
C VAL A 395 -26.33 1.09 51.02
N LEU A 396 -25.90 0.54 52.16
CA LEU A 396 -24.65 -0.21 52.26
C LEU A 396 -24.72 -1.51 51.47
N LYS A 397 -25.86 -2.23 51.47
CA LYS A 397 -26.08 -3.39 50.60
C LYS A 397 -26.14 -3.02 49.11
N GLU A 398 -26.72 -1.89 48.76
CA GLU A 398 -26.74 -1.40 47.37
C GLU A 398 -25.34 -0.97 46.92
N LYS A 399 -24.56 -0.33 47.79
CA LYS A 399 -23.16 0.03 47.54
C LYS A 399 -22.26 -1.21 47.50
N GLU A 400 -22.47 -2.20 48.35
CA GLU A 400 -21.80 -3.50 48.28
C GLU A 400 -22.12 -4.21 46.96
N LYS A 401 -23.40 -4.20 46.51
CA LYS A 401 -23.77 -4.73 45.19
C LYS A 401 -23.08 -3.98 44.05
N LEU A 402 -23.09 -2.66 44.09
CA LEU A 402 -22.39 -1.83 43.10
C LEU A 402 -20.88 -2.11 43.11
N ILE A 403 -20.26 -2.24 44.27
CA ILE A 403 -18.85 -2.60 44.40
C ILE A 403 -18.62 -4.00 43.81
N THR A 404 -19.46 -4.99 44.10
CA THR A 404 -19.34 -6.32 43.48
C THR A 404 -19.55 -6.28 41.96
N ASP A 405 -20.43 -5.42 41.45
CA ASP A 405 -20.64 -5.23 40.02
C ASP A 405 -19.44 -4.52 39.36
N TYR A 406 -18.84 -3.54 40.03
CA TYR A 406 -17.60 -2.90 39.60
C TYR A 406 -16.41 -3.84 39.68
N GLU A 407 -16.30 -4.67 40.71
CA GLU A 407 -15.28 -5.73 40.81
C GLU A 407 -15.44 -6.80 39.73
N GLN A 408 -16.68 -7.16 39.38
CA GLN A 408 -16.96 -8.06 38.26
C GLN A 408 -16.60 -7.40 36.92
N ARG A 409 -16.96 -6.12 36.74
CA ARG A 409 -16.58 -5.36 35.55
C ARG A 409 -15.07 -5.21 35.43
N LEU A 410 -14.38 -4.90 36.52
CA LEU A 410 -12.92 -4.82 36.58
C LEU A 410 -12.30 -6.18 36.29
N LYS A 411 -12.81 -7.29 36.85
CA LYS A 411 -12.35 -8.64 36.51
C LYS A 411 -12.57 -8.97 35.03
N THR A 412 -13.72 -8.63 34.46
CA THR A 412 -13.93 -8.83 33.01
C THR A 412 -13.01 -7.94 32.18
N LEU A 413 -12.75 -6.71 32.63
CA LEU A 413 -11.85 -5.78 31.96
C LEU A 413 -10.39 -6.27 32.03
N ASP A 414 -9.94 -6.72 33.20
CA ASP A 414 -8.64 -7.34 33.43
C ASP A 414 -8.47 -8.62 32.60
N GLN A 415 -9.52 -9.45 32.50
CA GLN A 415 -9.50 -10.60 31.61
C GLN A 415 -9.38 -10.17 30.14
N THR A 416 -10.11 -9.12 29.71
CA THR A 416 -9.97 -8.61 28.33
C THR A 416 -8.61 -7.97 28.08
N MET A 417 -8.05 -7.27 29.06
CA MET A 417 -6.71 -6.68 28.99
C MET A 417 -5.63 -7.78 28.97
N GLN A 418 -5.81 -8.87 29.74
CA GLN A 418 -4.94 -10.03 29.69
C GLN A 418 -5.03 -10.75 28.35
N THR A 419 -6.24 -10.96 27.79
CA THR A 419 -6.38 -11.55 26.45
C THR A 419 -5.73 -10.67 25.39
N GLN A 420 -5.94 -9.35 25.46
CA GLN A 420 -5.30 -8.41 24.54
C GLN A 420 -3.77 -8.37 24.71
N ALA A 421 -3.24 -8.45 25.94
CA ALA A 421 -1.80 -8.57 26.18
C ALA A 421 -1.24 -9.91 25.65
N THR A 422 -1.98 -11.01 25.76
CA THR A 422 -1.59 -12.29 25.15
C THR A 422 -1.66 -12.24 23.62
N GLU A 423 -2.61 -11.52 23.04
CA GLU A 423 -2.70 -11.29 21.59
C GLU A 423 -1.57 -10.39 21.09
N ILE A 424 -1.24 -9.31 21.82
CA ILE A 424 -0.11 -8.44 21.52
C ILE A 424 1.20 -9.23 21.60
N THR A 425 1.45 -9.99 22.67
CA THR A 425 2.65 -10.83 22.76
C THR A 425 2.69 -11.93 21.70
N HIS A 426 1.55 -12.50 21.29
CA HIS A 426 1.49 -13.42 20.16
C HIS A 426 1.82 -12.72 18.83
N LEU A 427 1.29 -11.52 18.59
CA LEU A 427 1.57 -10.71 17.40
C LEU A 427 3.02 -10.21 17.39
N GLU A 428 3.59 -9.83 18.52
CA GLU A 428 5.00 -9.48 18.69
C GLU A 428 5.88 -10.69 18.43
N ASN A 429 5.53 -11.88 18.94
CA ASN A 429 6.26 -13.11 18.63
C ASN A 429 6.14 -13.46 17.14
N ARG A 430 4.98 -13.23 16.53
CA ARG A 430 4.79 -13.41 15.08
C ARG A 430 5.61 -12.41 14.28
N LEU A 431 5.63 -11.13 14.67
CA LEU A 431 6.46 -10.07 14.09
C LEU A 431 7.95 -10.40 14.25
N ARG A 432 8.40 -10.84 15.43
CA ARG A 432 9.78 -11.31 15.64
C ARG A 432 10.13 -12.49 14.74
N LYS A 433 9.19 -13.42 14.51
CA LYS A 433 9.38 -14.53 13.55
C LYS A 433 9.42 -14.05 12.09
N TYR A 434 8.69 -12.98 11.74
CA TYR A 434 8.82 -12.32 10.44
C TYR A 434 10.14 -11.54 10.30
N GLU A 435 10.57 -10.86 11.36
CA GLU A 435 11.80 -10.07 11.42
C GLU A 435 13.07 -10.95 11.40
N SER A 436 13.01 -12.12 12.04
CA SER A 436 14.04 -13.16 11.95
C SER A 436 14.00 -13.94 10.64
N GLY A 437 12.98 -13.74 9.80
CA GLY A 437 12.83 -14.43 8.52
C GLY A 437 12.45 -15.90 8.65
N GLU A 438 12.06 -16.38 9.82
CA GLU A 438 11.69 -17.78 10.07
C GLU A 438 10.22 -18.07 9.70
N TYR A 439 9.33 -17.07 9.79
CA TYR A 439 7.92 -17.23 9.44
C TYR A 439 7.73 -17.21 7.92
N GLY A 440 7.13 -18.27 7.38
CA GLY A 440 6.96 -18.45 5.93
C GLY A 440 8.18 -19.03 5.22
N LEU A 441 9.33 -19.18 5.89
CA LEU A 441 10.50 -19.86 5.30
C LEU A 441 10.25 -21.36 5.13
N ALA A 442 9.60 -22.01 6.10
CA ALA A 442 9.22 -23.42 5.99
C ALA A 442 8.17 -23.65 4.87
N GLU A 443 7.21 -22.74 4.73
CA GLU A 443 6.20 -22.77 3.67
C GLU A 443 6.84 -22.50 2.30
N ALA A 444 7.69 -21.48 2.18
CA ALA A 444 8.44 -21.18 0.97
C ALA A 444 9.42 -22.30 0.58
N ILE A 445 10.06 -22.96 1.56
CA ILE A 445 10.92 -24.14 1.31
C ILE A 445 10.07 -25.32 0.83
N ASN A 446 8.89 -25.55 1.41
CA ASN A 446 8.00 -26.63 0.97
C ASN A 446 7.39 -26.35 -0.41
N GLU A 447 7.03 -25.10 -0.70
CA GLU A 447 6.59 -24.66 -2.04
C GLU A 447 7.73 -24.82 -3.05
N LEU A 448 8.95 -24.38 -2.74
CA LEU A 448 10.12 -24.58 -3.59
C LEU A 448 10.43 -26.07 -3.83
N LYS A 449 10.31 -26.91 -2.80
CA LYS A 449 10.46 -28.37 -2.94
C LYS A 449 9.37 -28.95 -3.85
N SER A 450 8.13 -28.51 -3.72
CA SER A 450 7.01 -28.96 -4.56
C SER A 450 7.17 -28.52 -6.03
N VAL A 451 7.59 -27.28 -6.26
CA VAL A 451 7.84 -26.72 -7.59
C VAL A 451 9.05 -27.39 -8.22
N ARG A 452 10.11 -27.67 -7.46
CA ARG A 452 11.27 -28.43 -7.96
C ARG A 452 10.89 -29.86 -8.33
N ALA A 453 10.06 -30.55 -7.54
CA ALA A 453 9.55 -31.87 -7.91
C ALA A 453 8.68 -31.85 -9.17
N GLN A 454 7.88 -30.79 -9.37
CA GLN A 454 7.12 -30.58 -10.60
C GLN A 454 8.02 -30.29 -11.80
N LEU A 455 9.08 -29.48 -11.61
CA LEU A 455 10.08 -29.20 -12.64
C LEU A 455 10.78 -30.49 -13.07
N ASP A 456 11.26 -31.30 -12.12
CA ASP A 456 11.88 -32.59 -12.42
C ASP A 456 10.92 -33.54 -13.15
N SER A 457 9.63 -33.54 -12.80
CA SER A 457 8.61 -34.31 -13.53
C SER A 457 8.39 -33.77 -14.95
N LYS A 458 8.46 -32.45 -15.15
CA LYS A 458 8.30 -31.81 -16.46
C LYS A 458 9.53 -32.01 -17.33
N GLU A 459 10.73 -31.97 -16.76
CA GLU A 459 11.98 -32.30 -17.43
C GLU A 459 11.97 -33.76 -17.90
N ARG A 460 11.56 -34.71 -17.05
CA ARG A 460 11.38 -36.11 -17.48
C ARG A 460 10.35 -36.26 -18.60
N GLN A 461 9.25 -35.51 -18.56
CA GLN A 461 8.26 -35.49 -19.64
C GLN A 461 8.82 -34.89 -20.93
N MET A 462 9.62 -33.82 -20.85
CA MET A 462 10.29 -33.22 -21.99
C MET A 462 11.35 -34.15 -22.57
N GLU A 463 12.12 -34.85 -21.74
CA GLU A 463 13.08 -35.86 -22.18
C GLU A 463 12.37 -37.01 -22.93
N GLU A 464 11.22 -37.47 -22.44
CA GLU A 464 10.43 -38.50 -23.13
C GLU A 464 9.82 -37.98 -24.44
N LEU A 465 9.32 -36.74 -24.47
CA LEU A 465 8.84 -36.11 -25.71
C LEU A 465 9.96 -35.93 -26.73
N CYS A 466 11.15 -35.51 -26.31
CA CYS A 466 12.34 -35.41 -27.14
C CYS A 466 12.76 -36.79 -27.66
N ARG A 467 12.65 -37.84 -26.84
CA ARG A 467 12.90 -39.23 -27.24
C ARG A 467 11.92 -39.70 -28.31
N VAL A 468 10.62 -39.47 -28.11
CA VAL A 468 9.57 -39.82 -29.08
C VAL A 468 9.70 -39.00 -30.36
N ALA A 469 10.01 -37.70 -30.27
CA ALA A 469 10.25 -36.85 -31.44
C ALA A 469 11.46 -37.35 -32.24
N SER A 470 12.57 -37.68 -31.57
CA SER A 470 13.75 -38.26 -32.22
C SER A 470 13.45 -39.61 -32.89
N GLN A 471 12.62 -40.45 -32.27
CA GLN A 471 12.16 -41.71 -32.86
C GLN A 471 11.26 -41.49 -34.09
N ALA A 472 10.34 -40.53 -34.02
CA ALA A 472 9.47 -40.17 -35.14
C ALA A 472 10.27 -39.56 -36.31
N GLU A 473 11.29 -38.75 -36.03
CA GLU A 473 12.22 -38.24 -37.04
C GLU A 473 13.03 -39.37 -37.68
N SER A 474 13.53 -40.33 -36.89
CA SER A 474 14.20 -41.52 -37.43
C SER A 474 13.27 -42.31 -38.35
N ALA A 475 12.03 -42.57 -37.93
CA ALA A 475 11.04 -43.28 -38.74
C ALA A 475 10.68 -42.50 -40.02
N ARG A 476 10.56 -41.17 -39.94
CA ARG A 476 10.36 -40.31 -41.12
C ARG A 476 11.54 -40.42 -42.09
N ASN A 477 12.77 -40.43 -41.58
CA ASN A 477 13.97 -40.55 -42.40
C ASN A 477 14.07 -41.94 -43.04
N GLU A 478 13.72 -43.02 -42.32
CA GLU A 478 13.64 -44.37 -42.88
C GLU A 478 12.61 -44.44 -44.03
N ILE A 479 11.41 -43.90 -43.83
CA ILE A 479 10.37 -43.81 -44.88
C ILE A 479 10.82 -42.89 -46.04
N GLY A 480 11.60 -41.85 -45.75
CA GLY A 480 12.20 -40.97 -46.74
C GLY A 480 13.19 -41.72 -47.63
N LEU A 481 14.14 -42.44 -47.02
CA LEU A 481 15.12 -43.27 -47.72
C LEU A 481 14.44 -44.39 -48.53
N GLU A 482 13.41 -45.02 -47.98
CA GLU A 482 12.61 -46.01 -48.71
C GLU A 482 11.92 -45.37 -49.92
N ASN A 483 11.35 -44.17 -49.79
CA ASN A 483 10.78 -43.43 -50.92
C ASN A 483 11.83 -43.06 -51.97
N GLU A 484 13.01 -42.61 -51.57
CA GLU A 484 14.10 -42.31 -52.50
C GLU A 484 14.55 -43.56 -53.26
N HIS A 485 14.63 -44.71 -52.58
CA HIS A 485 14.95 -46.01 -53.17
C HIS A 485 13.84 -46.51 -54.11
N LEU A 486 12.57 -46.29 -53.77
CA LEU A 486 11.44 -46.65 -54.62
C LEU A 486 11.36 -45.73 -55.85
N ARG A 487 11.61 -44.42 -55.69
CA ARG A 487 11.67 -43.45 -56.80
C ARG A 487 12.79 -43.78 -57.79
N THR A 488 13.97 -44.13 -57.28
CA THR A 488 15.09 -44.57 -58.13
C THR A 488 14.81 -45.89 -58.85
N LYS A 489 14.16 -46.87 -58.20
CA LYS A 489 13.72 -48.11 -58.86
C LYS A 489 12.65 -47.89 -59.93
N LEU A 490 11.78 -46.91 -59.75
CA LEU A 490 10.71 -46.55 -60.70
C LEU A 490 11.18 -45.54 -61.77
N GLY A 491 12.42 -45.07 -61.71
CA GLY A 491 13.00 -44.14 -62.69
C GLY A 491 12.50 -42.70 -62.60
N ILE A 492 11.95 -42.31 -61.44
CA ILE A 492 11.42 -40.96 -61.19
C ILE A 492 12.55 -40.12 -60.55
N ALA A 493 12.78 -38.91 -61.05
CA ALA A 493 13.81 -38.01 -60.52
C ALA A 493 13.46 -37.57 -59.08
N LEU A 494 14.46 -37.46 -58.19
CA LEU A 494 14.25 -37.18 -56.77
C LEU A 494 13.51 -35.84 -56.51
N ASP A 495 13.69 -34.86 -57.40
CA ASP A 495 13.13 -33.51 -57.30
C ASP A 495 11.78 -33.31 -58.03
N GLU A 496 11.26 -34.35 -58.70
CA GLU A 496 9.99 -34.25 -59.42
C GLU A 496 8.78 -34.33 -58.44
N PRO A 497 7.88 -33.32 -58.42
CA PRO A 497 6.72 -33.34 -57.55
C PRO A 497 5.69 -34.34 -58.09
N ILE A 498 5.58 -35.50 -57.44
CA ILE A 498 4.55 -36.50 -57.74
C ILE A 498 3.19 -35.93 -57.27
N ASP A 499 2.22 -35.81 -58.18
CA ASP A 499 0.86 -35.41 -57.82
C ASP A 499 0.19 -36.50 -56.95
N LEU A 500 0.18 -36.24 -55.64
CA LEU A 500 -0.42 -37.12 -54.64
C LEU A 500 -1.90 -36.82 -54.42
N ASP A 501 -2.52 -35.86 -55.10
CA ASP A 501 -3.90 -35.47 -54.80
C ASP A 501 -4.90 -36.60 -55.08
N GLY A 502 -4.66 -37.41 -56.12
CA GLY A 502 -5.45 -38.61 -56.40
C GLY A 502 -5.31 -39.66 -55.29
N TYR A 503 -4.08 -39.92 -54.83
CA TYR A 503 -3.81 -40.86 -53.75
C TYR A 503 -4.35 -40.35 -52.40
N ASN A 504 -4.22 -39.07 -52.11
CA ASN A 504 -4.72 -38.43 -50.91
C ASN A 504 -6.26 -38.44 -50.86
N ARG A 505 -6.94 -38.24 -51.99
CA ARG A 505 -8.40 -38.41 -52.09
C ARG A 505 -8.82 -39.87 -51.86
N MET A 506 -8.12 -40.83 -52.47
CA MET A 506 -8.39 -42.26 -52.26
C MET A 506 -8.10 -42.70 -50.82
N LYS A 507 -7.04 -42.19 -50.18
CA LYS A 507 -6.71 -42.49 -48.78
C LYS A 507 -7.73 -41.88 -47.81
N ARG A 508 -8.21 -40.65 -48.07
CA ARG A 508 -9.31 -40.04 -47.30
C ARG A 508 -10.60 -40.83 -47.46
N ALA A 509 -10.94 -41.25 -48.68
CA ALA A 509 -12.12 -42.08 -48.93
C ALA A 509 -12.04 -43.43 -48.19
N LYS A 510 -10.90 -44.13 -48.24
CA LYS A 510 -10.70 -45.37 -47.47
C LYS A 510 -10.76 -45.16 -45.96
N ALA A 511 -10.20 -44.06 -45.44
CA ALA A 511 -10.29 -43.74 -44.02
C ALA A 511 -11.73 -43.40 -43.59
N GLU A 512 -12.53 -42.79 -44.47
CA GLU A 512 -13.96 -42.55 -44.25
C GLU A 512 -14.77 -43.85 -44.32
N GLU A 513 -14.46 -44.74 -45.26
CA GLU A 513 -15.04 -46.09 -45.32
C GLU A 513 -14.70 -46.91 -44.06
N GLU A 514 -13.44 -46.90 -43.60
CA GLU A 514 -13.02 -47.56 -42.36
C GLU A 514 -13.71 -46.95 -41.12
N ARG A 515 -13.88 -45.63 -41.07
CA ARG A 515 -14.67 -44.98 -40.00
C ARG A 515 -16.13 -45.38 -40.05
N ALA A 516 -16.74 -45.42 -41.23
CA ALA A 516 -18.13 -45.85 -41.39
C ALA A 516 -18.30 -47.32 -40.99
N VAL A 517 -17.36 -48.19 -41.36
CA VAL A 517 -17.35 -49.60 -40.94
C VAL A 517 -17.16 -49.72 -39.42
N ASN A 518 -16.26 -48.93 -38.83
CA ASN A 518 -16.08 -48.90 -37.37
C ASN A 518 -17.34 -48.40 -36.65
N GLU A 519 -18.04 -47.39 -37.17
CA GLU A 519 -19.32 -46.96 -36.62
C GLU A 519 -20.41 -48.05 -36.72
N VAL A 520 -20.45 -48.79 -37.82
CA VAL A 520 -21.37 -49.94 -37.97
C VAL A 520 -21.00 -51.03 -36.98
N LEU A 521 -19.72 -51.39 -36.85
CA LEU A 521 -19.25 -52.39 -35.89
C LEU A 521 -19.47 -51.95 -34.45
N GLN A 522 -19.34 -50.66 -34.14
CA GLN A 522 -19.59 -50.11 -32.81
C GLN A 522 -21.08 -50.16 -32.47
N LYS A 523 -21.97 -49.86 -33.41
CA LYS A 523 -23.41 -50.10 -33.27
C LYS A 523 -23.76 -51.59 -33.15
N GLU A 524 -23.03 -52.46 -33.83
CA GLU A 524 -23.18 -53.92 -33.69
C GLU A 524 -22.73 -54.38 -32.30
N ILE A 525 -21.62 -53.84 -31.78
CA ILE A 525 -21.14 -54.08 -30.41
C ILE A 525 -22.15 -53.59 -29.40
N GLU A 526 -22.70 -52.38 -29.56
CA GLU A 526 -23.75 -51.84 -28.69
C GLU A 526 -25.00 -52.73 -28.68
N LYS A 527 -25.44 -53.21 -29.85
CA LYS A 527 -26.55 -54.19 -29.93
C LYS A 527 -26.22 -55.50 -29.23
N LEU A 528 -25.01 -56.04 -29.42
CA LEU A 528 -24.56 -57.25 -28.75
C LEU A 528 -24.41 -57.06 -27.24
N GLU A 529 -24.04 -55.86 -26.79
CA GLU A 529 -23.99 -55.49 -25.39
C GLU A 529 -25.40 -55.36 -24.79
N ASP A 530 -26.33 -54.77 -25.53
CA ASP A 530 -27.75 -54.72 -25.16
C ASP A 530 -28.35 -56.13 -25.08
N GLU A 531 -28.09 -57.00 -26.05
CA GLU A 531 -28.49 -58.41 -26.03
C GLU A 531 -27.87 -59.16 -24.85
N ARG A 532 -26.58 -58.94 -24.56
CA ARG A 532 -25.90 -59.50 -23.39
C ARG A 532 -26.51 -59.00 -22.09
N LEU A 533 -26.87 -57.71 -22.01
CA LEU A 533 -27.52 -57.13 -20.85
C LEU A 533 -28.93 -57.67 -20.68
N GLU A 534 -29.67 -57.84 -21.77
CA GLU A 534 -31.01 -58.44 -21.81
C GLU A 534 -30.98 -59.91 -21.37
N LEU A 535 -30.03 -60.68 -21.88
CA LEU A 535 -29.78 -62.06 -21.45
C LEU A 535 -29.37 -62.12 -19.98
N LYS A 536 -28.52 -61.21 -19.49
CA LYS A 536 -28.20 -61.09 -18.04
C LYS A 536 -29.40 -60.67 -17.20
N ARG A 537 -30.32 -59.85 -17.70
CA ARG A 537 -31.57 -59.50 -17.02
C ARG A 537 -32.49 -60.72 -16.95
N ARG A 538 -32.62 -61.49 -18.05
CA ARG A 538 -33.36 -62.75 -18.10
C ARG A 538 -32.75 -63.80 -17.19
N LEU A 539 -31.43 -63.96 -17.14
CA LEU A 539 -30.76 -64.90 -16.24
C LEU A 539 -30.98 -64.53 -14.76
N ARG A 540 -30.98 -63.23 -14.44
CA ARG A 540 -31.32 -62.74 -13.09
C ARG A 540 -32.80 -62.92 -12.76
N ALA A 541 -33.71 -62.76 -13.73
CA ALA A 541 -35.13 -63.02 -13.54
C ALA A 541 -35.40 -64.52 -13.34
N ALA A 542 -34.78 -65.37 -14.15
CA ALA A 542 -34.82 -66.83 -14.01
C ALA A 542 -34.22 -67.29 -12.67
N ALA A 543 -33.09 -66.72 -12.24
CA ALA A 543 -32.50 -67.01 -10.93
C ALA A 543 -33.39 -66.56 -9.76
N ARG A 544 -34.12 -65.44 -9.91
CA ARG A 544 -35.12 -65.00 -8.92
C ARG A 544 -36.34 -65.91 -8.89
N GLN A 545 -36.81 -66.38 -10.04
CA GLN A 545 -37.91 -67.34 -10.13
C GLN A 545 -37.51 -68.72 -9.61
N LEU A 546 -36.27 -69.18 -9.87
CA LEU A 546 -35.69 -70.37 -9.24
C LEU A 546 -35.61 -70.19 -7.72
N GLY A 547 -35.12 -69.04 -7.25
CA GLY A 547 -35.07 -68.72 -5.82
C GLY A 547 -36.44 -68.68 -5.14
N GLN A 548 -37.50 -68.27 -5.86
CA GLN A 548 -38.87 -68.28 -5.35
C GLN A 548 -39.54 -69.65 -5.42
N LYS A 549 -39.28 -70.47 -6.44
CA LYS A 549 -39.88 -71.82 -6.59
C LYS A 549 -39.18 -72.88 -5.73
N VAL A 550 -37.86 -72.81 -5.56
CA VAL A 550 -37.07 -73.71 -4.67
C VAL A 550 -37.40 -73.49 -3.18
N ALA A 551 -37.94 -72.31 -2.81
CA ALA A 551 -38.41 -72.05 -1.45
C ALA A 551 -39.83 -72.61 -1.16
N GLY A 552 -40.56 -73.06 -2.18
CA GLY A 552 -41.95 -73.51 -2.05
C GLY A 552 -42.15 -75.03 -2.20
N GLU A 553 -41.43 -75.70 -3.09
CA GLU A 553 -41.59 -77.14 -3.36
C GLU A 553 -40.24 -77.82 -3.54
N ASN A 554 -40.11 -79.00 -2.92
CA ASN A 554 -38.85 -79.72 -2.66
C ASN A 554 -38.36 -80.51 -3.90
N ASP A 555 -38.38 -79.89 -5.07
CA ASP A 555 -37.91 -80.49 -6.33
C ASP A 555 -36.47 -80.09 -6.65
N HIS A 556 -35.72 -81.05 -7.20
CA HIS A 556 -34.29 -80.92 -7.48
C HIS A 556 -34.00 -79.78 -8.47
N VAL A 557 -33.04 -78.92 -8.12
CA VAL A 557 -32.67 -77.68 -8.83
C VAL A 557 -32.41 -77.90 -10.33
N ASP A 558 -31.91 -79.08 -10.70
CA ASP A 558 -31.59 -79.45 -12.08
C ASP A 558 -32.83 -79.65 -12.97
N ASN A 559 -33.95 -80.16 -12.42
CA ASN A 559 -35.20 -80.36 -13.18
C ASN A 559 -35.93 -79.03 -13.45
N VAL A 560 -35.86 -78.08 -12.50
CA VAL A 560 -36.46 -76.75 -12.64
C VAL A 560 -35.69 -75.90 -13.66
N MET A 561 -34.34 -76.02 -13.69
CA MET A 561 -33.49 -75.39 -14.70
C MET A 561 -33.78 -75.91 -16.11
N MET A 562 -33.97 -77.23 -16.28
CA MET A 562 -34.29 -77.82 -17.58
C MET A 562 -35.68 -77.40 -18.11
N ASN A 563 -36.67 -77.25 -17.23
CA ASN A 563 -38.03 -76.83 -17.63
C ASN A 563 -38.11 -75.33 -18.00
N ILE A 564 -37.33 -74.46 -17.36
CA ILE A 564 -37.30 -73.02 -17.66
C ILE A 564 -36.60 -72.73 -19.00
N TRP A 565 -35.65 -73.58 -19.42
CA TRP A 565 -34.96 -73.44 -20.70
C TRP A 565 -35.70 -74.10 -21.87
N ASN A 566 -36.68 -74.97 -21.59
CA ASN A 566 -37.49 -75.68 -22.59
C ASN A 566 -38.85 -75.01 -22.89
N GLU A 567 -39.23 -73.94 -22.21
CA GLU A 567 -40.36 -73.12 -22.62
C GLU A 567 -39.91 -72.14 -23.72
N GLU A 568 -39.95 -72.60 -24.97
CA GLU A 568 -39.99 -71.69 -26.12
C GLU A 568 -41.27 -70.86 -26.09
N PRO A 569 -41.21 -69.52 -26.14
CA PRO A 569 -42.28 -68.73 -26.72
C PRO A 569 -41.91 -68.42 -28.17
N HIS A 570 -42.60 -69.11 -29.07
CA HIS A 570 -42.90 -68.60 -30.40
C HIS A 570 -43.19 -67.10 -30.36
N PHE A 571 -42.38 -66.31 -31.07
CA PHE A 571 -42.86 -65.09 -31.70
C PHE A 571 -42.63 -65.20 -33.20
N GLN A 572 -43.69 -65.72 -33.85
CA GLN A 572 -43.98 -65.54 -35.26
C GLN A 572 -44.40 -64.07 -35.51
N GLY A 573 -43.97 -63.53 -36.65
CA GLY A 573 -44.40 -62.24 -37.21
C GLY A 573 -43.29 -61.19 -37.16
N LEU A 574 -42.59 -60.81 -38.24
CA LEU A 574 -42.95 -60.84 -39.66
C LEU A 574 -41.89 -61.55 -40.51
N THR A 575 -42.32 -62.64 -41.14
CA THR A 575 -41.87 -63.03 -42.47
C THR A 575 -42.75 -62.31 -43.49
N GLU A 576 -42.15 -61.54 -44.38
CA GLU A 576 -42.57 -61.35 -45.78
C GLU A 576 -41.27 -61.09 -46.55
N GLU A 577 -40.80 -62.11 -47.26
CA GLU A 577 -40.88 -62.23 -48.72
C GLU A 577 -39.68 -61.56 -49.41
N VAL A 578 -38.69 -62.33 -49.86
CA VAL A 578 -38.69 -63.18 -51.06
C VAL A 578 -38.48 -62.32 -52.33
N THR A 579 -37.34 -62.62 -52.96
CA THR A 579 -37.04 -62.60 -54.40
C THR A 579 -36.46 -61.38 -55.12
N SER A 580 -35.51 -61.75 -55.99
CA SER A 580 -34.85 -61.00 -57.07
C SER A 580 -33.74 -60.04 -56.60
N ALA A 581 -32.52 -60.06 -57.12
CA ALA A 581 -32.03 -60.56 -58.40
C ALA A 581 -30.54 -60.93 -58.31
N LYS A 582 -30.20 -62.14 -58.79
CA LYS A 582 -28.97 -62.35 -59.55
C LYS A 582 -29.22 -61.92 -61.00
N VAL A 583 -28.13 -61.63 -61.71
CA VAL A 583 -27.98 -61.45 -63.17
C VAL A 583 -28.11 -60.00 -63.66
N SER A 584 -26.99 -59.42 -64.11
CA SER A 584 -26.67 -59.19 -65.54
C SER A 584 -25.52 -58.16 -65.64
N THR A 585 -24.30 -58.51 -66.05
CA THR A 585 -23.80 -58.45 -67.45
C THR A 585 -24.38 -57.30 -68.27
N ASN A 586 -23.56 -56.32 -68.68
CA ASN A 586 -23.15 -56.18 -70.10
C ASN A 586 -22.34 -54.92 -70.49
N TYR A 587 -21.49 -55.18 -71.50
CA TYR A 587 -20.92 -54.35 -72.60
C TYR A 587 -20.12 -53.08 -72.24
N ALA A 588 -18.80 -52.99 -72.54
CA ALA A 588 -18.12 -52.97 -73.85
C ALA A 588 -18.40 -51.73 -74.69
N ALA A 589 -17.33 -51.10 -75.20
CA ALA A 589 -17.11 -50.91 -76.64
C ALA A 589 -15.81 -50.11 -76.91
N LEU A 590 -14.93 -50.73 -77.70
CA LEU A 590 -13.98 -50.06 -78.59
C LEU A 590 -14.71 -49.16 -79.61
N PRO A 591 -13.98 -48.26 -80.28
CA PRO A 591 -13.70 -48.50 -81.71
C PRO A 591 -12.19 -48.40 -82.00
N GLN A 592 -11.56 -49.43 -82.54
CA GLN A 592 -11.32 -49.68 -83.99
C GLN A 592 -10.50 -48.57 -84.70
N LYS A 593 -9.21 -48.82 -84.98
CA LYS A 593 -8.63 -49.45 -86.21
C LYS A 593 -8.68 -48.57 -87.47
N ARG A 594 -7.49 -48.27 -88.02
CA ARG A 594 -7.07 -48.39 -89.45
C ARG A 594 -5.59 -47.97 -89.55
N THR A 595 -4.62 -48.88 -89.60
CA THR A 595 -3.96 -49.40 -90.82
C THR A 595 -3.87 -48.43 -91.99
N ILE A 596 -2.65 -48.09 -92.43
CA ILE A 596 -2.10 -48.33 -93.78
C ILE A 596 -0.57 -48.06 -93.72
N ALA A 597 0.15 -48.79 -94.57
CA ALA A 597 1.59 -48.93 -94.62
C ALA A 597 2.31 -47.93 -95.56
N LYS A 598 3.65 -47.97 -95.46
CA LYS A 598 4.70 -47.69 -96.49
C LYS A 598 5.27 -46.27 -96.65
N GLY A 599 6.61 -46.20 -96.56
CA GLY A 599 7.55 -45.17 -97.04
C GLY A 599 8.23 -44.42 -95.88
N MET A 600 9.49 -44.68 -95.48
CA MET A 600 10.75 -44.21 -96.11
C MET A 600 10.60 -42.73 -96.55
N GLU A 601 11.24 -41.70 -96.00
CA GLU A 601 12.61 -41.49 -95.50
C GLU A 601 12.65 -40.27 -94.53
N GLY A 602 13.66 -40.17 -93.66
CA GLY A 602 14.08 -38.93 -92.99
C GLY A 602 13.61 -38.72 -91.55
N GLN A 603 14.39 -39.24 -90.60
CA GLN A 603 14.21 -39.02 -89.15
C GLN A 603 14.73 -37.64 -88.72
N GLU A 604 13.89 -36.84 -88.07
CA GLU A 604 14.25 -36.20 -86.80
C GLU A 604 13.16 -36.60 -85.78
N PRO A 605 13.52 -37.18 -84.62
CA PRO A 605 12.53 -37.66 -83.66
C PRO A 605 11.55 -36.57 -83.22
N GLU A 606 10.25 -36.88 -83.09
CA GLU A 606 9.21 -35.99 -82.52
C GLU A 606 9.61 -35.39 -81.16
N ILE A 607 10.52 -36.06 -80.43
CA ILE A 607 11.12 -35.60 -79.18
C ILE A 607 11.91 -34.30 -79.39
N TYR A 608 12.58 -34.09 -80.54
CA TYR A 608 13.28 -32.85 -80.83
C TYR A 608 12.32 -31.73 -81.19
N GLN A 609 11.21 -32.00 -81.86
CA GLN A 609 10.19 -30.98 -82.13
C GLN A 609 9.46 -30.57 -80.84
N SER A 610 9.13 -31.53 -79.95
CA SER A 610 8.59 -31.23 -78.62
C SER A 610 9.62 -30.52 -77.74
N ARG A 611 10.91 -30.89 -77.82
CA ARG A 611 11.99 -30.24 -77.07
C ARG A 611 12.29 -28.83 -77.58
N ILE A 612 12.24 -28.59 -78.89
CA ILE A 612 12.37 -27.26 -79.48
C ILE A 612 11.17 -26.39 -79.14
N GLN A 613 9.94 -26.95 -79.08
CA GLN A 613 8.76 -26.22 -78.61
C GLN A 613 8.85 -25.88 -77.11
N VAL A 614 9.30 -26.82 -76.27
CA VAL A 614 9.52 -26.58 -74.84
C VAL A 614 10.65 -25.58 -74.63
N LEU A 615 11.76 -25.67 -75.36
CA LEU A 615 12.85 -24.69 -75.30
C LEU A 615 12.40 -23.31 -75.79
N ASN A 616 11.57 -23.22 -76.83
CA ASN A 616 11.01 -21.94 -77.28
C ASN A 616 10.01 -21.37 -76.26
N ALA A 617 9.29 -22.21 -75.52
CA ALA A 617 8.40 -21.80 -74.44
C ALA A 617 9.20 -21.35 -73.19
N GLU A 618 10.25 -22.07 -72.81
CA GLU A 618 11.17 -21.71 -71.72
C GLU A 618 11.94 -20.43 -72.06
N LEU A 619 12.37 -20.27 -73.31
CA LEU A 619 13.05 -19.06 -73.79
C LEU A 619 12.08 -17.87 -73.87
N GLY A 620 10.80 -18.11 -74.22
CA GLY A 620 9.72 -17.14 -74.10
C GLY A 620 9.50 -16.68 -72.65
N GLN A 621 9.34 -17.61 -71.72
CA GLN A 621 9.20 -17.31 -70.29
C GLN A 621 10.44 -16.62 -69.70
N ALA A 622 11.64 -17.02 -70.12
CA ALA A 622 12.87 -16.34 -69.73
C ALA A 622 12.92 -14.90 -70.27
N THR A 623 12.52 -14.67 -71.52
CA THR A 623 12.45 -13.30 -72.07
C THR A 623 11.39 -12.44 -71.39
N GLU A 624 10.24 -13.00 -71.02
CA GLU A 624 9.20 -12.31 -70.24
C GLU A 624 9.69 -12.00 -68.82
N SER A 625 10.40 -12.92 -68.16
CA SER A 625 10.98 -12.67 -66.84
C SER A 625 12.05 -11.58 -66.87
N ILE A 626 12.87 -11.52 -67.92
CA ILE A 626 13.88 -10.46 -68.12
C ILE A 626 13.20 -9.12 -68.44
N GLN A 627 12.09 -9.12 -69.19
CA GLN A 627 11.31 -7.91 -69.44
C GLN A 627 10.63 -7.40 -68.17
N LEU A 628 10.06 -8.28 -67.36
CA LEU A 628 9.50 -7.96 -66.04
C LEU A 628 10.56 -7.40 -65.10
N GLU A 629 11.77 -7.98 -65.06
CA GLU A 629 12.84 -7.42 -64.23
C GLU A 629 13.41 -6.11 -64.77
N ARG A 630 13.42 -5.89 -66.08
CA ARG A 630 13.74 -4.58 -66.65
C ARG A 630 12.66 -3.54 -66.36
N GLN A 631 11.40 -3.92 -66.34
CA GLN A 631 10.28 -3.06 -65.92
C GLN A 631 10.41 -2.70 -64.44
N LYS A 632 10.63 -3.68 -63.56
CA LYS A 632 10.91 -3.43 -62.13
C LYS A 632 12.14 -2.58 -61.91
N GLN A 633 13.24 -2.79 -62.64
CA GLN A 633 14.41 -1.91 -62.57
C GLN A 633 14.10 -0.48 -63.06
N GLY A 634 13.21 -0.33 -64.05
CA GLY A 634 12.69 0.96 -64.48
C GLY A 634 11.87 1.63 -63.38
N GLU A 635 10.96 0.90 -62.76
CA GLU A 635 10.13 1.35 -61.63
C GLU A 635 10.99 1.75 -60.42
N TYR A 636 12.00 0.96 -60.06
CA TYR A 636 12.94 1.30 -58.99
C TYR A 636 13.76 2.56 -59.31
N LYS A 637 14.18 2.75 -60.55
CA LYS A 637 14.87 3.98 -60.97
C LYS A 637 13.96 5.20 -60.89
N VAL A 638 12.70 5.07 -61.29
CA VAL A 638 11.70 6.14 -61.18
C VAL A 638 11.39 6.43 -59.71
N ARG A 639 11.24 5.41 -58.86
CA ARG A 639 11.06 5.57 -57.40
C ARG A 639 12.26 6.26 -56.75
N LEU A 640 13.49 5.87 -57.11
CA LEU A 640 14.70 6.52 -56.59
C LEU A 640 14.73 8.00 -56.99
N ALA A 641 14.43 8.32 -58.26
CA ALA A 641 14.37 9.70 -58.73
C ALA A 641 13.30 10.52 -57.97
N GLN A 642 12.11 9.94 -57.73
CA GLN A 642 11.02 10.59 -57.01
C GLN A 642 11.35 10.82 -55.53
N VAL A 643 12.01 9.88 -54.86
CA VAL A 643 12.46 10.04 -53.46
C VAL A 643 13.56 11.10 -53.39
N THR A 644 14.49 11.13 -54.35
CA THR A 644 15.51 12.18 -54.38
C THR A 644 14.91 13.57 -54.60
N GLU A 645 13.89 13.68 -55.45
CA GLU A 645 13.20 14.95 -55.71
C GLU A 645 12.36 15.41 -54.50
N ALA A 646 11.70 14.49 -53.81
CA ALA A 646 10.99 14.76 -52.56
C ALA A 646 11.95 15.21 -51.44
N ASN A 647 13.13 14.57 -51.31
CA ASN A 647 14.16 14.97 -50.34
C ASN A 647 14.69 16.38 -50.63
N VAL A 648 14.94 16.72 -51.90
CA VAL A 648 15.39 18.07 -52.28
C VAL A 648 14.32 19.13 -51.94
N CYS A 649 13.04 18.83 -52.17
CA CYS A 649 11.93 19.73 -51.83
C CYS A 649 11.75 19.87 -50.31
N LEU A 650 11.89 18.79 -49.55
CA LEU A 650 11.85 18.81 -48.08
C LEU A 650 13.02 19.59 -47.49
N GLU A 651 14.23 19.40 -48.01
CA GLU A 651 15.40 20.18 -47.59
C GLU A 651 15.24 21.67 -47.91
N ALA A 652 14.60 22.01 -49.04
CA ALA A 652 14.28 23.39 -49.39
C ALA A 652 13.24 23.99 -48.41
N GLY A 653 12.18 23.24 -48.07
CA GLY A 653 11.18 23.67 -47.10
C GLY A 653 11.72 23.83 -45.68
N LEU A 654 12.59 22.91 -45.23
CA LEU A 654 13.27 23.03 -43.94
C LEU A 654 14.23 24.23 -43.89
N ARG A 655 14.89 24.54 -45.02
CA ARG A 655 15.71 25.76 -45.14
C ARG A 655 14.87 27.03 -45.10
N GLU A 656 13.69 27.04 -45.72
CA GLU A 656 12.74 28.17 -45.64
C GLU A 656 12.20 28.38 -44.21
N ILE A 657 11.83 27.30 -43.52
CA ILE A 657 11.39 27.36 -42.11
C ILE A 657 12.53 27.86 -41.20
N GLN A 658 13.76 27.36 -41.40
CA GLN A 658 14.92 27.86 -40.65
C GLN A 658 15.24 29.32 -40.95
N ALA A 659 15.03 29.79 -42.18
CA ALA A 659 15.20 31.20 -42.52
C ALA A 659 14.11 32.07 -41.86
N GLN A 660 12.86 31.62 -41.84
CA GLN A 660 11.73 32.33 -41.22
C GLN A 660 11.85 32.39 -39.69
N ILE A 661 12.30 31.31 -39.04
CA ILE A 661 12.58 31.30 -37.59
C ILE A 661 13.72 32.28 -37.26
N LYS A 662 14.80 32.28 -38.06
CA LYS A 662 15.90 33.23 -37.90
C LYS A 662 15.45 34.67 -38.11
N THR A 663 14.56 34.95 -39.06
CA THR A 663 14.01 36.31 -39.24
C THR A 663 13.10 36.74 -38.10
N GLY A 664 12.29 35.83 -37.54
CA GLY A 664 11.46 36.10 -36.36
C GLY A 664 12.30 36.36 -35.09
N GLU A 665 13.39 35.63 -34.92
CA GLU A 665 14.36 35.87 -33.84
C GLU A 665 15.12 37.20 -34.00
N THR A 666 15.39 37.64 -35.23
CA THR A 666 16.00 38.96 -35.48
C THR A 666 15.02 40.12 -35.28
N GLN A 667 13.72 39.94 -35.57
CA GLN A 667 12.68 40.95 -35.31
C GLN A 667 12.48 41.19 -33.80
N LEU A 668 12.54 40.13 -32.98
CA LEU A 668 12.49 40.26 -31.51
C LEU A 668 13.74 40.91 -30.90
N ARG A 669 14.86 40.98 -31.63
CA ARG A 669 16.10 41.64 -31.19
C ARG A 669 16.29 43.06 -31.73
N SER A 670 15.63 43.45 -32.82
CA SER A 670 15.81 44.78 -33.43
C SER A 670 14.88 45.88 -32.90
N ASP A 671 13.81 45.56 -32.17
CA ASP A 671 12.93 46.58 -31.57
C ASP A 671 13.49 47.24 -30.30
N ALA A 672 14.72 46.87 -29.90
CA ALA A 672 15.41 47.47 -28.77
C ALA A 672 16.11 48.81 -29.09
N HIS A 673 16.28 49.22 -30.35
CA HIS A 673 16.85 50.52 -30.69
C HIS A 673 16.54 50.95 -32.14
N VAL A 674 15.62 51.90 -32.32
CA VAL A 674 15.84 53.22 -32.96
C VAL A 674 14.51 54.00 -33.04
N SER A 675 14.70 55.30 -32.86
CA SER A 675 13.81 56.43 -32.67
C SER A 675 12.70 56.66 -33.71
N ASP A 676 11.62 57.24 -33.18
CA ASP A 676 10.92 58.45 -33.64
C ASP A 676 10.37 58.56 -35.08
N ALA A 677 9.13 59.05 -35.07
CA ALA A 677 8.43 59.77 -36.14
C ALA A 677 7.80 58.91 -37.25
N GLN A 678 6.49 58.64 -37.12
CA GLN A 678 5.48 59.45 -37.83
C GLN A 678 4.04 59.04 -37.53
N LYS A 679 3.27 60.07 -37.18
CA LYS A 679 1.81 60.15 -37.12
C LYS A 679 1.15 59.63 -38.41
N ASN A 680 0.09 58.84 -38.28
CA ASN A 680 -1.29 59.20 -38.67
C ASN A 680 -2.11 58.02 -39.23
N LYS A 681 -3.38 58.05 -38.82
CA LYS A 681 -4.57 57.60 -39.57
C LYS A 681 -4.84 56.10 -39.70
N THR A 682 -5.65 55.64 -38.75
CA THR A 682 -7.00 55.07 -38.94
C THR A 682 -7.25 54.04 -40.04
N LEU A 683 -7.88 52.93 -39.60
CA LEU A 683 -8.73 51.99 -40.36
C LEU A 683 -7.94 51.08 -41.31
N LYS A 684 -7.95 49.74 -41.23
CA LYS A 684 -8.98 48.77 -40.84
C LYS A 684 -8.33 47.38 -40.75
N GLN A 685 -8.99 46.51 -39.98
CA GLN A 685 -9.00 45.05 -40.02
C GLN A 685 -7.86 44.27 -39.33
N PRO A 686 -8.17 43.06 -38.79
CA PRO A 686 -7.37 42.39 -37.78
C PRO A 686 -6.10 41.82 -38.40
N GLU A 687 -4.94 42.07 -37.78
CA GLU A 687 -3.73 41.34 -38.16
C GLU A 687 -3.90 39.89 -37.74
N GLN A 688 -4.12 39.11 -38.78
CA GLN A 688 -4.15 37.67 -38.85
C GLN A 688 -2.91 37.10 -38.16
N LEU A 689 -3.11 35.98 -37.45
CA LEU A 689 -2.07 35.00 -37.14
C LEU A 689 -1.05 34.99 -38.28
N ALA A 690 0.24 35.15 -37.97
CA ALA A 690 1.30 34.92 -38.93
C ALA A 690 1.14 33.48 -39.47
N VAL A 691 0.42 33.34 -40.58
CA VAL A 691 0.29 32.10 -41.30
C VAL A 691 1.67 31.87 -41.89
N VAL A 692 2.32 30.81 -41.42
CA VAL A 692 3.54 30.27 -42.03
C VAL A 692 3.11 29.72 -43.39
N GLU A 693 3.06 30.56 -44.41
CA GLU A 693 2.94 30.10 -45.79
C GLU A 693 4.32 29.58 -46.20
N CYS A 694 4.42 28.26 -46.36
CA CYS A 694 5.59 27.56 -46.89
C CYS A 694 5.24 27.04 -48.29
N PRO A 695 5.48 27.82 -49.36
CA PRO A 695 5.07 27.47 -50.71
C PRO A 695 5.70 26.17 -51.21
N SER A 696 6.85 25.79 -50.67
CA SER A 696 7.54 24.53 -50.94
C SER A 696 6.81 23.33 -50.32
N LEU A 697 6.26 23.47 -49.11
CA LEU A 697 5.44 22.47 -48.44
C LEU A 697 4.05 22.35 -49.09
N ASP A 698 3.47 23.47 -49.49
CA ASP A 698 2.17 23.52 -50.19
C ASP A 698 2.25 22.90 -51.60
N LYS A 699 3.39 23.06 -52.29
CA LYS A 699 3.66 22.35 -53.55
C LYS A 699 3.86 20.84 -53.35
N LEU A 700 4.42 20.42 -52.21
CA LEU A 700 4.62 19.01 -51.86
C LEU A 700 3.28 18.36 -51.47
N LEU A 701 2.45 19.07 -50.71
CA LEU A 701 1.06 18.70 -50.40
C LEU A 701 0.21 18.64 -51.67
N ALA A 702 0.28 19.64 -52.55
CA ALA A 702 -0.43 19.61 -53.83
C ALA A 702 0.08 18.49 -54.77
N ALA A 703 1.37 18.14 -54.72
CA ALA A 703 1.93 17.02 -55.50
C ALA A 703 1.55 15.64 -54.91
N LEU A 704 1.39 15.53 -53.60
CA LEU A 704 0.87 14.35 -52.91
C LEU A 704 -0.63 14.20 -53.12
N ASP A 705 -1.39 15.29 -53.10
CA ASP A 705 -2.84 15.30 -53.35
C ASP A 705 -3.18 15.08 -54.84
N ALA A 706 -2.34 15.54 -55.77
CA ALA A 706 -2.51 15.31 -57.21
C ALA A 706 -2.09 13.90 -57.67
N ARG A 707 -1.29 13.17 -56.88
CA ARG A 707 -0.97 11.76 -57.13
C ARG A 707 -1.92 10.85 -56.35
N VAL A 708 -3.11 10.71 -56.90
CA VAL A 708 -4.13 9.74 -56.50
C VAL A 708 -3.52 8.34 -56.36
N LEU A 709 -3.28 7.90 -55.12
CA LEU A 709 -3.75 6.67 -54.46
C LEU A 709 -3.99 5.39 -55.30
N GLY A 710 -3.23 5.18 -56.37
CA GLY A 710 -3.48 4.09 -57.33
C GLY A 710 -2.65 2.83 -57.14
N GLU A 711 -1.35 2.91 -56.81
CA GLU A 711 -0.45 1.78 -57.11
C GLU A 711 0.49 1.31 -56.00
N ASP A 712 0.56 1.95 -54.82
CA ASP A 712 1.33 1.42 -53.69
C ASP A 712 0.55 1.54 -52.37
N LEU A 713 -0.25 0.52 -52.04
CA LEU A 713 -0.96 0.39 -50.77
C LEU A 713 -0.02 0.40 -49.56
N ASP A 714 1.24 -0.02 -49.73
CA ASP A 714 2.20 -0.14 -48.62
C ASP A 714 2.86 1.18 -48.25
N THR A 715 3.12 2.07 -49.22
CA THR A 715 3.61 3.43 -48.93
C THR A 715 2.48 4.29 -48.34
N GLY A 716 1.25 4.12 -48.84
CA GLY A 716 0.05 4.72 -48.25
C GLY A 716 -0.21 4.25 -46.81
N ARG A 717 -0.02 2.96 -46.51
CA ARG A 717 -0.12 2.41 -45.14
C ARG A 717 0.99 2.90 -44.22
N PHE A 718 2.22 2.96 -44.71
CA PHE A 718 3.36 3.46 -43.94
C PHE A 718 3.19 4.95 -43.58
N LEU A 719 2.81 5.77 -44.57
CA LEU A 719 2.54 7.19 -44.34
C LEU A 719 1.32 7.39 -43.45
N LYS A 720 0.26 6.59 -43.60
CA LYS A 720 -0.91 6.62 -42.71
C LYS A 720 -0.55 6.22 -41.27
N SER A 721 0.22 5.16 -41.07
CA SER A 721 0.72 4.76 -39.75
C SER A 721 1.59 5.85 -39.11
N ARG A 722 2.39 6.56 -39.91
CA ARG A 722 3.21 7.69 -39.44
C ARG A 722 2.35 8.91 -39.08
N VAL A 723 1.30 9.18 -39.85
CA VAL A 723 0.32 10.23 -39.55
C VAL A 723 -0.46 9.87 -38.29
N ASP A 724 -0.97 8.65 -38.16
CA ASP A 724 -1.70 8.18 -36.97
C ASP A 724 -0.81 8.23 -35.71
N HIS A 725 0.48 7.92 -35.84
CA HIS A 725 1.44 8.05 -34.75
C HIS A 725 1.69 9.51 -34.35
N LEU A 726 1.81 10.42 -35.33
CA LEU A 726 1.95 11.84 -35.06
C LEU A 726 0.66 12.46 -34.51
N GLU A 727 -0.52 12.00 -34.94
CA GLU A 727 -1.81 12.37 -34.38
C GLU A 727 -1.94 11.87 -32.93
N GLY A 728 -1.50 10.65 -32.64
CA GLY A 728 -1.39 10.10 -31.29
C GLY A 728 -0.50 10.95 -30.40
N ALA A 729 0.74 11.23 -30.81
CA ALA A 729 1.68 12.07 -30.08
C ALA A 729 1.16 13.50 -29.89
N ASN A 730 0.47 14.08 -30.88
CA ASN A 730 -0.13 15.40 -30.78
C ASN A 730 -1.36 15.39 -29.84
N SER A 731 -2.11 14.29 -29.80
CA SER A 731 -3.21 14.10 -28.85
C SER A 731 -2.70 13.95 -27.40
N GLU A 732 -1.56 13.27 -27.22
CA GLU A 732 -0.85 13.13 -25.95
C GLU A 732 -0.28 14.46 -25.49
N LEU A 733 0.43 15.20 -26.34
CA LEU A 733 0.91 16.55 -26.03
C LEU A 733 -0.23 17.51 -25.69
N ARG A 734 -1.38 17.40 -26.36
CA ARG A 734 -2.58 18.18 -26.02
C ARG A 734 -3.17 17.74 -24.67
N ARG A 735 -3.13 16.45 -24.33
CA ARG A 735 -3.56 15.92 -23.04
C ARG A 735 -2.63 16.40 -21.93
N GLU A 736 -1.33 16.28 -22.11
CA GLU A 736 -0.31 16.78 -21.18
C GLU A 736 -0.42 18.30 -21.02
N LEU A 737 -0.63 19.06 -22.09
CA LEU A 737 -0.86 20.50 -21.99
C LEU A 737 -2.16 20.82 -21.23
N ARG A 738 -3.23 20.03 -21.39
CA ARG A 738 -4.46 20.17 -20.59
C ARG A 738 -4.22 19.84 -19.13
N GLU A 739 -3.49 18.77 -18.83
CA GLU A 739 -3.15 18.33 -17.48
C GLU A 739 -2.23 19.34 -16.78
N VAL A 740 -1.22 19.87 -17.48
CA VAL A 740 -0.35 20.94 -16.99
C VAL A 740 -1.16 22.22 -16.75
N ARG A 741 -2.11 22.57 -17.64
CA ARG A 741 -3.02 23.71 -17.43
C ARG A 741 -3.98 23.50 -16.25
N LEU A 742 -4.50 22.29 -16.06
CA LEU A 742 -5.32 21.92 -14.90
C LEU A 742 -4.51 22.00 -13.62
N CYS A 743 -3.31 21.42 -13.60
CA CYS A 743 -2.37 21.54 -12.48
C CYS A 743 -2.02 23.01 -12.19
N ALA A 744 -1.76 23.83 -13.21
CA ALA A 744 -1.52 25.26 -13.04
C ALA A 744 -2.75 25.97 -12.45
N ALA A 745 -3.96 25.70 -12.95
CA ALA A 745 -5.20 26.26 -12.43
C ALA A 745 -5.48 25.82 -10.97
N GLU A 746 -5.25 24.55 -10.63
CA GLU A 746 -5.37 24.05 -9.25
C GLU A 746 -4.35 24.72 -8.31
N LYS A 747 -3.12 24.95 -8.80
CA LYS A 747 -2.09 25.66 -8.05
C LYS A 747 -2.44 27.13 -7.90
N ASP A 748 -3.00 27.78 -8.92
CA ASP A 748 -3.50 29.17 -8.85
C ASP A 748 -4.66 29.31 -7.88
N VAL A 749 -5.57 28.33 -7.80
CA VAL A 749 -6.65 28.31 -6.81
C VAL A 749 -6.09 28.16 -5.40
N LYS A 750 -5.10 27.26 -5.20
CA LYS A 750 -4.41 27.12 -3.90
C LYS A 750 -3.64 28.39 -3.54
N LEU A 751 -3.02 29.05 -4.51
CA LEU A 751 -2.27 30.30 -4.33
C LEU A 751 -3.24 31.43 -3.93
N LYS A 752 -4.36 31.60 -4.64
CA LYS A 752 -5.41 32.56 -4.26
C LYS A 752 -6.00 32.28 -2.88
N TYR A 753 -6.23 31.01 -2.54
CA TYR A 753 -6.66 30.62 -1.19
C TYR A 753 -5.63 31.03 -0.12
N THR A 754 -4.34 30.84 -0.40
CA THR A 754 -3.27 31.28 0.51
C THR A 754 -3.12 32.80 0.56
N GLU A 755 -3.30 33.51 -0.56
CA GLU A 755 -3.31 34.98 -0.61
C GLU A 755 -4.49 35.55 0.16
N GLU A 756 -5.69 34.99 0.02
CA GLU A 756 -6.86 35.39 0.80
C GLU A 756 -6.68 35.09 2.29
N ARG A 757 -6.02 33.98 2.63
CA ARG A 757 -5.66 33.66 4.02
C ARG A 757 -4.61 34.63 4.57
N LEU A 758 -3.61 35.00 3.77
CA LEU A 758 -2.62 36.02 4.13
C LEU A 758 -3.28 37.39 4.28
N GLN A 759 -4.21 37.79 3.41
CA GLN A 759 -4.97 39.03 3.54
C GLN A 759 -5.90 39.03 4.77
N LYS A 760 -6.50 37.89 5.11
CA LYS A 760 -7.27 37.70 6.35
C LYS A 760 -6.38 37.81 7.58
N LEU A 761 -5.19 37.20 7.57
CA LEU A 761 -4.22 37.32 8.64
C LEU A 761 -3.65 38.74 8.74
N ASP A 762 -3.37 39.41 7.61
CA ASP A 762 -2.90 40.80 7.55
C ASP A 762 -3.96 41.80 7.97
N SER A 763 -5.25 41.52 7.68
CA SER A 763 -6.35 42.35 8.17
C SER A 763 -6.63 42.09 9.66
N GLN A 764 -6.44 40.87 10.15
CA GLN A 764 -6.46 40.58 11.59
C GLN A 764 -5.28 41.23 12.31
N ILE A 765 -4.06 41.17 11.75
CA ILE A 765 -2.87 41.86 12.27
C ILE A 765 -3.08 43.37 12.24
N ARG A 766 -3.63 43.94 11.15
CA ARG A 766 -3.97 45.37 11.07
C ARG A 766 -5.10 45.76 12.03
N ALA A 767 -6.09 44.91 12.24
CA ALA A 767 -7.14 45.13 13.24
C ALA A 767 -6.56 45.11 14.66
N LEU A 768 -5.65 44.18 14.96
CA LEU A 768 -4.92 44.11 16.24
C LEU A 768 -3.97 45.31 16.41
N GLN A 769 -3.32 45.76 15.34
CA GLN A 769 -2.51 47.00 15.32
C GLN A 769 -3.37 48.27 15.41
N SER A 770 -4.64 48.24 15.02
CA SER A 770 -5.58 49.37 15.16
C SER A 770 -6.22 49.44 16.56
N ILE A 771 -6.31 48.32 17.25
CA ILE A 771 -6.69 48.25 18.68
C ILE A 771 -5.50 48.67 19.56
N SER A 772 -4.27 48.45 19.08
CA SER A 772 -3.05 48.95 19.70
C SER A 772 -2.66 50.33 19.17
N GLY A 773 -3.27 51.39 19.71
CA GLY A 773 -2.72 52.75 19.59
C GLY A 773 -1.25 52.83 20.07
N PRO A 774 -0.51 53.88 19.69
CA PRO A 774 0.96 53.92 19.78
C PRO A 774 1.44 53.67 21.21
N LEU A 775 2.41 52.74 21.32
CA LEU A 775 3.10 52.35 22.53
C LEU A 775 3.48 53.57 23.39
N ILE A 776 2.80 53.73 24.52
CA ILE A 776 3.36 54.42 25.67
C ILE A 776 4.09 53.35 26.48
N ALA A 777 5.40 53.55 26.60
CA ALA A 777 6.29 52.78 27.43
C ALA A 777 5.77 52.72 28.88
N ILE A 778 5.68 51.50 29.42
CA ILE A 778 5.55 51.30 30.86
C ILE A 778 6.72 50.41 31.27
N GLY A 779 7.78 51.08 31.71
CA GLY A 779 8.66 50.53 32.73
C GLY A 779 8.02 50.70 34.10
N ASP A 780 8.39 49.80 35.00
CA ASP A 780 8.36 49.89 36.46
C ASP A 780 7.06 50.31 37.16
N LYS A 781 6.38 49.29 37.73
CA LYS A 781 5.99 49.15 39.15
C LYS A 781 4.59 48.59 39.39
N ASP A 782 4.59 47.78 40.44
CA ASP A 782 3.51 47.36 41.31
C ASP A 782 2.57 46.27 40.77
N THR A 783 3.00 45.05 41.08
CA THR A 783 2.15 43.90 41.44
C THR A 783 0.88 44.37 42.16
N GLN A 784 -0.19 44.58 41.40
CA GLN A 784 -1.53 44.53 41.96
C GLN A 784 -1.83 43.06 42.24
N THR A 785 -1.84 42.74 43.52
CA THR A 785 -2.46 41.53 44.07
C THR A 785 -3.81 41.31 43.39
N LEU A 786 -4.04 40.09 42.91
CA LEU A 786 -5.36 39.66 42.48
C LEU A 786 -6.39 40.01 43.57
N PRO A 787 -7.59 40.50 43.21
CA PRO A 787 -8.67 40.76 44.16
C PRO A 787 -8.90 39.53 45.06
N SER A 788 -8.92 39.75 46.37
CA SER A 788 -8.98 38.70 47.41
C SER A 788 -10.31 37.94 47.51
N GLU A 789 -11.19 38.10 46.52
CA GLU A 789 -12.49 37.42 46.43
C GLU A 789 -12.66 36.99 44.97
N LEU A 790 -11.94 35.93 44.58
CA LEU A 790 -12.25 35.17 43.38
C LEU A 790 -12.99 33.92 43.84
N ASP A 791 -14.23 33.76 43.35
CA ASP A 791 -15.05 32.58 43.58
C ASP A 791 -14.28 31.29 43.25
N GLU A 792 -14.48 30.23 44.03
CA GLU A 792 -13.80 28.93 43.89
C GLU A 792 -13.91 28.37 42.45
N GLU A 793 -14.96 28.74 41.72
CA GLU A 793 -15.22 28.39 40.32
C GLU A 793 -14.19 28.98 39.34
N ALA A 794 -13.76 30.24 39.54
CA ALA A 794 -12.78 30.88 38.67
C ALA A 794 -11.39 30.25 38.83
N SER A 795 -11.05 29.79 40.05
CA SER A 795 -9.80 29.08 40.33
C SER A 795 -9.79 27.68 39.71
N GLN A 796 -10.91 26.97 39.73
CA GLN A 796 -11.05 25.65 39.10
C GLN A 796 -11.03 25.75 37.57
N VAL A 797 -11.65 26.79 36.98
CA VAL A 797 -11.58 27.03 35.53
C VAL A 797 -10.16 27.34 35.08
N ILE A 798 -9.41 28.13 35.85
CA ILE A 798 -8.00 28.39 35.56
C ILE A 798 -7.18 27.10 35.66
N GLN A 799 -7.40 26.29 36.69
CA GLN A 799 -6.71 25.02 36.87
C GLN A 799 -7.01 24.02 35.73
N HIS A 800 -8.27 23.89 35.31
CA HIS A 800 -8.64 23.02 34.18
C HIS A 800 -8.12 23.53 32.84
N LEU A 801 -8.05 24.85 32.65
CA LEU A 801 -7.41 25.43 31.48
C LEU A 801 -5.91 25.18 31.49
N GLU A 802 -5.25 25.28 32.64
CA GLU A 802 -3.83 24.94 32.82
C GLU A 802 -3.57 23.45 32.56
N GLU A 803 -4.42 22.55 33.06
CA GLU A 803 -4.36 21.11 32.82
C GLU A 803 -4.56 20.75 31.34
N HIS A 804 -5.54 21.38 30.67
CA HIS A 804 -5.75 21.19 29.23
C HIS A 804 -4.57 21.73 28.41
N LEU A 805 -4.00 22.87 28.82
CA LEU A 805 -2.82 23.43 28.16
C LEU A 805 -1.62 22.51 28.33
N GLN A 806 -1.42 21.93 29.51
CA GLN A 806 -0.41 20.91 29.75
C GLN A 806 -0.63 19.65 28.90
N SER A 807 -1.86 19.15 28.78
CA SER A 807 -2.17 18.00 27.93
C SER A 807 -1.88 18.29 26.46
N VAL A 808 -2.28 19.45 25.95
CA VAL A 808 -2.05 19.86 24.56
C VAL A 808 -0.55 20.07 24.30
N LEU A 809 0.19 20.63 25.26
CA LEU A 809 1.64 20.78 25.16
C LEU A 809 2.34 19.42 25.13
N ASN A 810 1.92 18.45 25.96
CA ASN A 810 2.46 17.09 25.95
C ASN A 810 2.15 16.34 24.64
N GLU A 811 0.95 16.51 24.07
CA GLU A 811 0.61 15.97 22.76
C GLU A 811 1.44 16.60 21.64
N LEU A 812 1.68 17.90 21.70
CA LEU A 812 2.55 18.62 20.76
C LEU A 812 4.00 18.14 20.86
N GLU A 813 4.50 17.91 22.07
CA GLU A 813 5.83 17.34 22.30
C GLU A 813 5.94 15.93 21.73
N SER A 814 5.00 15.04 22.03
CA SER A 814 4.93 13.68 21.45
C SER A 814 4.88 13.69 19.91
N LYS A 815 4.07 14.57 19.33
CA LYS A 815 4.02 14.75 17.87
C LYS A 815 5.31 15.32 17.30
N SER A 816 5.97 16.23 18.02
CA SER A 816 7.27 16.79 17.61
C SER A 816 8.38 15.73 17.63
N GLU A 817 8.36 14.80 18.60
CA GLU A 817 9.28 13.67 18.65
C GLU A 817 9.05 12.67 17.51
N GLN A 818 7.77 12.35 17.21
CA GLN A 818 7.41 11.50 16.06
C GLN A 818 7.87 12.13 14.73
N LEU A 819 7.68 13.45 14.56
CA LEU A 819 8.17 14.17 13.39
C LEU A 819 9.70 14.15 13.32
N GLY A 820 10.39 14.33 14.45
CA GLY A 820 11.85 14.22 14.50
C GLY A 820 12.37 12.83 14.15
N GLN A 821 11.67 11.76 14.55
CA GLN A 821 12.01 10.39 14.14
C GLN A 821 11.81 10.18 12.63
N LEU A 822 10.69 10.67 12.07
CA LEU A 822 10.43 10.61 10.63
C LEU A 822 11.47 11.42 9.83
N ASP A 823 11.86 12.60 10.31
CA ASP A 823 12.91 13.41 9.69
C ASP A 823 14.26 12.68 9.67
N ARG A 824 14.65 12.02 10.77
CA ARG A 824 15.87 11.18 10.81
C ARG A 824 15.82 10.05 9.79
N VAL A 825 14.69 9.33 9.70
CA VAL A 825 14.51 8.25 8.73
C VAL A 825 14.56 8.79 7.29
N ILE A 826 13.95 9.95 7.03
CA ILE A 826 14.02 10.62 5.73
C ILE A 826 15.47 11.04 5.40
N GLU A 827 16.21 11.57 6.37
CA GLU A 827 17.64 11.90 6.20
C GLU A 827 18.49 10.66 5.91
N GLU A 828 18.26 9.54 6.61
CA GLU A 828 18.92 8.27 6.31
C GLU A 828 18.63 7.79 4.88
N TYR A 829 17.37 7.88 4.43
CA TYR A 829 17.03 7.54 3.04
C TYR A 829 17.67 8.52 2.05
N ARG A 830 17.68 9.83 2.32
CA ARG A 830 18.38 10.82 1.50
C ARG A 830 19.87 10.51 1.38
N HIS A 831 20.51 10.08 2.47
CA HIS A 831 21.90 9.62 2.46
C HIS A 831 22.09 8.34 1.64
N LYS A 832 21.19 7.36 1.77
CA LYS A 832 21.22 6.15 0.93
C LYS A 832 21.03 6.49 -0.56
N PHE A 833 20.12 7.40 -0.90
CA PHE A 833 19.90 7.88 -2.26
C PHE A 833 21.09 8.66 -2.81
N SER A 834 21.74 9.50 -2.00
CA SER A 834 22.94 10.23 -2.44
C SER A 834 24.12 9.28 -2.68
N LEU A 835 24.29 8.25 -1.83
CA LEU A 835 25.25 7.17 -2.05
C LEU A 835 24.95 6.38 -3.34
N CYS A 836 23.69 6.01 -3.58
CA CYS A 836 23.29 5.35 -4.83
C CYS A 836 23.56 6.23 -6.06
N ARG A 837 23.24 7.53 -5.99
CA ARG A 837 23.49 8.49 -7.08
C ARG A 837 24.99 8.67 -7.33
N HIS A 838 25.80 8.72 -6.28
CA HIS A 838 27.26 8.80 -6.42
C HIS A 838 27.83 7.51 -7.03
N ARG A 839 27.40 6.32 -6.57
CA ARG A 839 27.77 5.03 -7.15
C ARG A 839 27.38 4.92 -8.62
N GLN A 840 26.17 5.37 -8.97
CA GLN A 840 25.72 5.42 -10.35
C GLN A 840 26.60 6.37 -11.20
N GLY A 841 26.97 7.54 -10.64
CA GLY A 841 27.89 8.47 -11.28
C GLY A 841 29.28 7.86 -11.55
N LEU A 842 29.84 7.15 -10.57
CA LEU A 842 31.10 6.41 -10.74
C LEU A 842 30.98 5.34 -11.81
N LEU A 843 29.90 4.54 -11.80
CA LEU A 843 29.67 3.50 -12.80
C LEU A 843 29.59 4.06 -14.23
N TYR A 844 28.92 5.21 -14.41
CA TYR A 844 28.88 5.88 -15.71
C TYR A 844 30.24 6.44 -16.12
N GLN A 845 31.04 6.91 -15.16
CA GLN A 845 32.40 7.37 -15.41
C GLN A 845 33.32 6.21 -15.82
N ASP A 846 33.21 5.08 -15.13
CA ASP A 846 33.95 3.84 -15.46
C ASP A 846 33.55 3.33 -16.84
N PHE A 847 32.24 3.26 -17.13
CA PHE A 847 31.74 2.90 -18.46
C PHE A 847 32.23 3.86 -19.55
N TYR A 848 32.25 5.17 -19.27
CA TYR A 848 32.78 6.16 -20.22
C TYR A 848 34.27 5.95 -20.48
N ASN A 849 35.06 5.73 -19.42
CA ASN A 849 36.49 5.49 -19.50
C ASN A 849 36.80 4.20 -20.27
N GLU A 850 36.12 3.10 -19.96
CA GLU A 850 36.24 1.84 -20.70
C GLU A 850 35.84 2.02 -22.16
N ARG A 851 34.76 2.75 -22.45
CA ARG A 851 34.33 3.02 -23.83
C ARG A 851 35.36 3.83 -24.61
N GLN A 852 36.10 4.74 -23.97
CA GLN A 852 37.19 5.47 -24.62
C GLN A 852 38.42 4.57 -24.82
N ALA A 853 38.80 3.78 -23.82
CA ALA A 853 39.88 2.80 -23.94
C ALA A 853 39.61 1.81 -25.10
N TRP A 854 38.39 1.27 -25.18
CA TRP A 854 37.97 0.41 -26.29
C TRP A 854 38.00 1.11 -27.65
N LYS A 855 37.64 2.40 -27.73
CA LYS A 855 37.76 3.17 -28.98
C LYS A 855 39.21 3.36 -29.41
N GLU A 856 40.11 3.59 -28.47
CA GLU A 856 41.55 3.74 -28.73
C GLU A 856 42.17 2.40 -29.15
N GLU A 857 41.86 1.32 -28.44
CA GLU A 857 42.27 -0.03 -28.81
C GLU A 857 41.75 -0.41 -30.19
N ARG A 858 40.48 -0.14 -30.50
CA ARG A 858 39.89 -0.37 -31.83
C ARG A 858 40.65 0.36 -32.93
N LYS A 859 40.97 1.65 -32.74
CA LYS A 859 41.78 2.42 -33.70
C LYS A 859 43.18 1.82 -33.86
N SER A 860 43.80 1.37 -32.78
CA SER A 860 45.12 0.72 -32.82
C SER A 860 45.08 -0.62 -33.58
N LEU A 861 44.00 -1.38 -33.43
CA LEU A 861 43.77 -2.63 -34.16
C LEU A 861 43.48 -2.37 -35.64
N GLU A 862 42.65 -1.39 -35.96
CA GLU A 862 42.37 -0.96 -37.35
C GLU A 862 43.66 -0.51 -38.07
N LEU A 863 44.53 0.26 -37.39
CA LEU A 863 45.83 0.64 -37.93
C LEU A 863 46.71 -0.60 -38.19
N ARG A 864 46.76 -1.54 -37.24
CA ARG A 864 47.55 -2.78 -37.40
C ARG A 864 47.01 -3.66 -38.52
N VAL A 865 45.69 -3.75 -38.69
CA VAL A 865 45.06 -4.46 -39.81
C VAL A 865 45.48 -3.84 -41.14
N SER A 866 45.39 -2.52 -41.29
CA SER A 866 45.82 -1.85 -42.52
C SER A 866 47.32 -2.05 -42.84
N GLN A 867 48.19 -2.04 -41.82
CA GLN A 867 49.62 -2.35 -41.97
C GLN A 867 49.87 -3.80 -42.37
N THR A 868 49.07 -4.75 -41.88
CA THR A 868 49.19 -6.15 -42.30
C THR A 868 48.66 -6.39 -43.72
N GLU A 869 47.63 -5.66 -44.14
CA GLU A 869 47.13 -5.70 -45.51
C GLU A 869 48.16 -5.17 -46.51
N THR A 870 48.93 -4.13 -46.17
CA THR A 870 50.03 -3.66 -47.01
C THR A 870 51.16 -4.67 -47.10
N LEU A 871 51.57 -5.27 -45.97
CA LEU A 871 52.59 -6.33 -45.96
C LEU A 871 52.13 -7.57 -46.74
N SER A 872 50.84 -7.93 -46.71
CA SER A 872 50.29 -9.03 -47.51
C SER A 872 50.40 -8.76 -49.01
N LYS A 873 50.14 -7.52 -49.45
CA LYS A 873 50.30 -7.11 -50.85
C LYS A 873 51.78 -7.14 -51.27
N GLU A 874 52.69 -6.76 -50.38
CA GLU A 874 54.14 -6.87 -50.62
C GLU A 874 54.58 -8.34 -50.77
N VAL A 875 54.05 -9.26 -49.96
CA VAL A 875 54.29 -10.71 -50.10
C VAL A 875 53.82 -11.23 -51.46
N GLU A 876 52.68 -10.77 -51.97
CA GLU A 876 52.20 -11.13 -53.31
C GLU A 876 53.15 -10.64 -54.40
N ILE A 877 53.66 -9.42 -54.28
CA ILE A 877 54.67 -8.86 -55.19
C ILE A 877 55.94 -9.73 -55.16
N TYR A 878 56.49 -10.03 -53.98
CA TYR A 878 57.68 -10.89 -53.86
C TYR A 878 57.48 -12.29 -54.44
N LYS A 879 56.29 -12.88 -54.30
CA LYS A 879 55.95 -14.17 -54.93
C LYS A 879 55.96 -14.08 -56.46
N THR A 880 55.40 -13.01 -57.03
CA THR A 880 55.40 -12.81 -58.50
C THR A 880 56.81 -12.56 -59.04
N GLU A 881 57.65 -11.81 -58.31
CA GLU A 881 59.05 -11.57 -58.67
C GLU A 881 59.88 -12.85 -58.56
N MET A 882 59.67 -13.66 -57.52
CA MET A 882 60.26 -14.99 -57.41
C MET A 882 59.87 -15.91 -58.56
N ALA A 883 58.58 -15.95 -58.95
CA ALA A 883 58.11 -16.77 -60.07
C ALA A 883 58.79 -16.35 -61.38
N ARG A 884 58.86 -15.04 -61.64
CA ARG A 884 59.54 -14.47 -62.81
C ARG A 884 61.05 -14.77 -62.82
N LEU A 885 61.73 -14.65 -61.68
CA LEU A 885 63.16 -14.98 -61.58
C LEU A 885 63.40 -16.49 -61.74
N THR A 886 62.50 -17.33 -61.25
CA THR A 886 62.56 -18.79 -61.41
C THR A 886 62.34 -19.22 -62.87
N GLU A 887 61.38 -18.60 -63.56
CA GLU A 887 61.20 -18.80 -65.01
C GLU A 887 62.44 -18.34 -65.79
N SER A 888 63.00 -17.17 -65.47
CA SER A 888 64.23 -16.69 -66.10
C SER A 888 65.43 -17.60 -65.85
N PHE A 889 65.51 -18.20 -64.65
CA PHE A 889 66.51 -19.20 -64.30
C PHE A 889 66.32 -20.49 -65.10
N SER A 890 65.07 -20.92 -65.34
CA SER A 890 64.75 -22.11 -66.14
C SER A 890 65.01 -21.97 -67.65
N HIS A 891 65.00 -20.74 -68.16
CA HIS A 891 65.22 -20.43 -69.58
C HIS A 891 66.70 -20.23 -69.97
N LEU A 892 67.60 -20.12 -68.99
CA LEU A 892 69.05 -20.08 -69.22
C LEU A 892 69.55 -21.51 -69.50
N LYS A 893 69.96 -21.77 -70.75
CA LYS A 893 70.52 -23.07 -71.16
C LYS A 893 71.96 -23.24 -70.66
N ASP A 894 72.35 -24.49 -70.42
CA ASP A 894 73.70 -24.93 -70.06
C ASP A 894 74.75 -24.39 -71.06
N GLY A 895 75.40 -23.27 -70.74
CA GLY A 895 76.43 -22.65 -71.60
C GLY A 895 76.68 -21.14 -71.42
N GLU A 896 75.86 -20.42 -70.67
CA GLU A 896 76.05 -18.98 -70.35
C GLU A 896 77.05 -18.75 -69.19
N PRO A 897 77.75 -17.58 -69.12
CA PRO A 897 78.82 -17.34 -68.14
C PRO A 897 78.33 -17.39 -66.68
N GLU A 898 79.06 -18.14 -65.84
CA GLU A 898 78.73 -18.47 -64.43
C GLU A 898 78.39 -17.25 -63.55
N ASN A 899 78.97 -16.08 -63.83
CA ASN A 899 78.80 -14.87 -63.01
C ASN A 899 77.35 -14.36 -62.96
N GLY A 900 76.58 -14.45 -64.06
CA GLY A 900 75.18 -14.02 -64.09
C GLY A 900 74.23 -15.00 -63.40
N LEU A 901 74.58 -16.29 -63.45
CA LEU A 901 73.83 -17.37 -62.81
C LEU A 901 73.88 -17.25 -61.28
N ASP A 902 75.06 -16.92 -60.73
CA ASP A 902 75.26 -16.75 -59.29
C ASP A 902 74.59 -15.49 -58.73
N GLU A 903 74.44 -14.44 -59.52
CA GLU A 903 73.66 -13.26 -59.13
C GLU A 903 72.15 -13.53 -59.07
N ILE A 904 71.61 -14.30 -60.02
CA ILE A 904 70.21 -14.72 -60.01
C ILE A 904 69.95 -15.65 -58.81
N LYS A 905 70.85 -16.61 -58.55
CA LYS A 905 70.76 -17.49 -57.37
C LYS A 905 70.82 -16.72 -56.05
N ARG A 906 71.67 -15.69 -55.93
CA ARG A 906 71.72 -14.83 -54.73
C ARG A 906 70.40 -14.06 -54.53
N LYS A 907 69.88 -13.40 -55.57
CA LYS A 907 68.59 -12.67 -55.50
C LYS A 907 67.43 -13.61 -55.18
N LEU A 908 67.45 -14.83 -55.73
CA LEU A 908 66.46 -15.86 -55.43
C LEU A 908 66.55 -16.29 -53.95
N ALA A 909 67.76 -16.52 -53.43
CA ALA A 909 67.97 -16.89 -52.03
C ALA A 909 67.55 -15.77 -51.06
N ASP A 910 67.82 -14.50 -51.39
CA ASP A 910 67.40 -13.34 -50.59
C ASP A 910 65.88 -13.21 -50.54
N LEU A 911 65.19 -13.35 -51.68
CA LEU A 911 63.72 -13.36 -51.75
C LEU A 911 63.10 -14.56 -51.00
N VAL A 912 63.70 -15.75 -51.10
CA VAL A 912 63.27 -16.92 -50.29
C VAL A 912 63.40 -16.60 -48.81
N ARG A 913 64.50 -15.97 -48.39
CA ARG A 913 64.73 -15.60 -46.98
C ARG A 913 63.66 -14.61 -46.51
N GLU A 914 63.35 -13.57 -47.28
CA GLU A 914 62.30 -12.60 -46.95
C GLU A 914 60.91 -13.24 -46.86
N VAL A 915 60.55 -14.10 -47.82
CA VAL A 915 59.28 -14.86 -47.80
C VAL A 915 59.20 -15.80 -46.60
N THR A 916 60.30 -16.44 -46.17
CA THR A 916 60.30 -17.31 -44.99
C THR A 916 60.12 -16.53 -43.68
N VAL A 917 60.74 -15.35 -43.54
CA VAL A 917 60.53 -14.47 -42.37
C VAL A 917 59.07 -14.04 -42.29
N LEU A 918 58.48 -13.65 -43.43
CA LEU A 918 57.07 -13.25 -43.49
C LEU A 918 56.11 -14.41 -43.17
N ARG A 919 56.42 -15.65 -43.59
CA ARG A 919 55.67 -16.86 -43.20
C ARG A 919 55.76 -17.18 -41.70
N VAL A 920 56.92 -17.00 -41.09
CA VAL A 920 57.07 -17.19 -39.63
C VAL A 920 56.28 -16.12 -38.86
N ASN A 921 56.29 -14.88 -39.35
CA ASN A 921 55.49 -13.78 -38.81
C ASN A 921 53.98 -14.04 -38.98
N GLU A 922 53.55 -14.57 -40.13
CA GLU A 922 52.18 -15.01 -40.38
C GLU A 922 51.75 -16.09 -39.38
N ALA A 923 52.58 -17.13 -39.16
CA ALA A 923 52.29 -18.17 -38.17
C ALA A 923 52.24 -17.65 -36.72
N ALA A 924 53.01 -16.61 -36.38
CA ALA A 924 52.94 -15.93 -35.09
C ALA A 924 51.67 -15.06 -34.97
N LEU A 925 51.28 -14.37 -36.04
CA LEU A 925 50.05 -13.57 -36.11
C LEU A 925 48.80 -14.44 -36.04
N VAL A 926 48.76 -15.57 -36.74
CA VAL A 926 47.65 -16.55 -36.66
C VAL A 926 47.47 -17.06 -35.24
N ARG A 927 48.56 -17.36 -34.52
CA ARG A 927 48.49 -17.76 -33.11
C ARG A 927 47.95 -16.64 -32.21
N ARG A 928 48.37 -15.39 -32.43
CA ARG A 928 47.87 -14.22 -31.70
C ARG A 928 46.40 -13.92 -32.03
N PHE A 929 46.00 -14.06 -33.29
CA PHE A 929 44.61 -13.91 -33.74
C PHE A 929 43.73 -14.96 -33.08
N LYS A 930 44.17 -16.22 -33.06
CA LYS A 930 43.44 -17.30 -32.38
C LYS A 930 43.31 -17.04 -30.87
N ALA A 931 44.38 -16.61 -30.21
CA ALA A 931 44.33 -16.21 -28.80
C ALA A 931 43.48 -14.95 -28.51
N ALA A 932 43.29 -14.08 -29.50
CA ALA A 932 42.39 -12.93 -29.40
C ALA A 932 40.93 -13.35 -29.66
N GLN A 933 40.69 -14.26 -30.60
CA GLN A 933 39.39 -14.88 -30.87
C GLN A 933 38.90 -15.67 -29.65
N ASP A 934 39.76 -16.47 -29.01
CA ASP A 934 39.41 -17.21 -27.79
C ASP A 934 39.04 -16.25 -26.64
N ARG A 935 39.76 -15.12 -26.50
CA ARG A 935 39.41 -14.06 -25.52
C ARG A 935 38.07 -13.39 -25.84
N GLU A 936 37.83 -13.14 -27.11
CA GLU A 936 36.60 -12.50 -27.59
C GLU A 936 35.39 -13.42 -27.40
N GLU A 937 35.54 -14.74 -27.61
CA GLU A 937 34.53 -15.74 -27.26
C GLU A 937 34.25 -15.80 -25.75
N MET A 938 35.27 -15.70 -24.91
CA MET A 938 35.09 -15.62 -23.44
C MET A 938 34.34 -14.34 -23.04
N LEU A 939 34.73 -13.18 -23.57
CA LEU A 939 34.04 -11.91 -23.33
C LEU A 939 32.60 -11.92 -23.85
N ARG A 940 32.32 -12.60 -24.98
CA ARG A 940 30.94 -12.81 -25.46
C ARG A 940 30.12 -13.63 -24.47
N LYS A 941 30.68 -14.72 -23.92
CA LYS A 941 30.00 -15.54 -22.89
C LYS A 941 29.72 -14.73 -21.63
N GLU A 942 30.69 -13.96 -21.16
CA GLU A 942 30.52 -13.05 -20.02
C GLU A 942 29.47 -11.98 -20.31
N ASN A 943 29.45 -11.38 -21.51
CA ASN A 943 28.44 -10.40 -21.90
C ASN A 943 27.03 -11.03 -21.98
N THR A 944 26.91 -12.25 -22.50
CA THR A 944 25.63 -12.98 -22.44
C THR A 944 25.21 -13.31 -21.00
N GLY A 945 26.16 -13.63 -20.13
CA GLY A 945 25.93 -13.82 -18.69
C GLY A 945 25.42 -12.54 -18.02
N LEU A 946 26.13 -11.43 -18.19
CA LEU A 946 25.75 -10.12 -17.66
C LEU A 946 24.39 -9.64 -18.19
N LYS A 947 24.08 -9.87 -19.47
CA LYS A 947 22.74 -9.59 -20.02
C LYS A 947 21.65 -10.43 -19.37
N SER A 948 21.92 -11.72 -19.11
CA SER A 948 20.96 -12.58 -18.42
C SER A 948 20.74 -12.15 -16.96
N GLU A 949 21.80 -11.73 -16.27
CA GLU A 949 21.72 -11.18 -14.91
C GLU A 949 20.97 -9.85 -14.88
N LEU A 950 21.20 -8.97 -15.88
CA LEU A 950 20.46 -7.71 -16.03
C LEU A 950 18.95 -7.98 -16.20
N ILE A 951 18.58 -8.94 -17.05
CA ILE A 951 17.17 -9.32 -17.26
C ILE A 951 16.55 -9.86 -15.96
N GLN A 952 17.28 -10.68 -15.21
CA GLN A 952 16.80 -11.18 -13.91
C GLN A 952 16.60 -10.03 -12.91
N LEU A 953 17.55 -9.09 -12.82
CA LEU A 953 17.44 -7.91 -11.97
C LEU A 953 16.29 -6.99 -12.38
N GLU A 954 16.11 -6.73 -13.67
CA GLU A 954 15.00 -5.93 -14.20
C GLU A 954 13.65 -6.59 -13.91
N SER A 955 13.53 -7.91 -14.08
CA SER A 955 12.31 -8.64 -13.74
C SER A 955 12.00 -8.57 -12.23
N ALA A 956 13.01 -8.69 -11.37
CA ALA A 956 12.87 -8.60 -9.92
C ALA A 956 12.48 -7.18 -9.46
N VAL A 957 13.07 -6.14 -10.05
CA VAL A 957 12.73 -4.74 -9.79
C VAL A 957 11.29 -4.45 -10.24
N THR A 958 10.89 -4.94 -11.41
CA THR A 958 9.54 -4.75 -11.96
C THR A 958 8.49 -5.42 -11.07
N ALA A 959 8.73 -6.66 -10.62
CA ALA A 959 7.85 -7.35 -9.68
C ALA A 959 7.75 -6.62 -8.32
N ARG A 960 8.88 -6.07 -7.83
CA ARG A 960 8.90 -5.32 -6.57
C ARG A 960 8.18 -3.97 -6.67
N LEU A 961 8.30 -3.28 -7.79
CA LEU A 961 7.51 -2.07 -8.07
C LEU A 961 6.01 -2.38 -8.14
N GLY A 962 5.64 -3.50 -8.77
CA GLY A 962 4.27 -4.01 -8.80
C GLY A 962 3.68 -4.28 -7.42
N TYR A 963 4.46 -4.93 -6.54
CA TYR A 963 4.08 -5.14 -5.14
C TYR A 963 3.81 -3.81 -4.41
N TYR A 964 4.70 -2.83 -4.53
CA TYR A 964 4.53 -1.54 -3.86
C TYR A 964 3.34 -0.74 -4.41
N ALA A 965 3.03 -0.84 -5.70
CA ALA A 965 1.85 -0.23 -6.30
C ALA A 965 0.55 -0.78 -5.69
N ARG A 966 0.41 -2.11 -5.65
CA ARG A 966 -0.74 -2.80 -5.03
C ARG A 966 -0.87 -2.48 -3.54
N TYR A 967 0.24 -2.50 -2.79
CA TYR A 967 0.24 -2.14 -1.38
C TYR A 967 -0.26 -0.69 -1.16
N LYS A 968 0.18 0.25 -1.99
CA LYS A 968 -0.29 1.63 -1.94
C LYS A 968 -1.78 1.75 -2.22
N GLU A 969 -2.30 1.04 -3.23
CA GLU A 969 -3.74 1.03 -3.53
C GLU A 969 -4.56 0.44 -2.37
N LYS A 970 -4.11 -0.68 -1.80
CA LYS A 970 -4.78 -1.32 -0.65
C LYS A 970 -4.78 -0.42 0.59
N ALA A 971 -3.67 0.23 0.89
CA ALA A 971 -3.58 1.18 2.01
C ALA A 971 -4.46 2.42 1.78
N ALA A 972 -4.50 2.96 0.56
CA ALA A 972 -5.36 4.07 0.21
C ALA A 972 -6.85 3.72 0.34
N PHE A 973 -7.26 2.52 -0.08
CA PHE A 973 -8.63 2.05 0.11
C PHE A 973 -9.00 1.85 1.58
N GLN A 974 -8.10 1.27 2.39
CA GLN A 974 -8.34 1.10 3.82
C GLN A 974 -8.49 2.46 4.52
N LEU A 975 -7.66 3.44 4.16
CA LEU A 975 -7.80 4.82 4.64
C LEU A 975 -9.14 5.43 4.24
N ALA A 976 -9.56 5.29 2.98
CA ALA A 976 -10.84 5.80 2.51
C ALA A 976 -12.04 5.14 3.20
N ASN A 977 -11.97 3.82 3.46
CA ASN A 977 -12.99 3.12 4.22
C ASN A 977 -13.03 3.57 5.69
N LEU A 978 -11.87 3.72 6.33
CA LEU A 978 -11.79 4.20 7.71
C LEU A 978 -12.33 5.64 7.82
N GLN A 979 -12.01 6.51 6.86
CA GLN A 979 -12.58 7.86 6.74
C GLN A 979 -14.09 7.80 6.57
N GLN A 980 -14.62 6.94 5.69
CA GLN A 980 -16.05 6.81 5.48
C GLN A 980 -16.78 6.22 6.70
N THR A 981 -16.17 5.30 7.45
CA THR A 981 -16.73 4.80 8.70
C THR A 981 -16.71 5.84 9.82
N LEU A 982 -15.66 6.67 9.86
CA LEU A 982 -15.55 7.80 10.79
C LEU A 982 -16.59 8.89 10.46
N GLU A 983 -16.85 9.15 9.18
CA GLU A 983 -17.92 10.05 8.74
C GLU A 983 -19.33 9.52 9.09
N ARG A 984 -19.48 8.20 9.30
CA ARG A 984 -20.76 7.54 9.61
C ARG A 984 -20.93 7.16 11.07
N SER A 985 -19.90 7.29 11.91
CA SER A 985 -19.99 6.95 13.34
C SER A 985 -20.83 7.93 14.15
N VAL A 986 -21.26 9.06 13.57
CA VAL A 986 -22.30 9.94 14.12
C VAL A 986 -23.61 9.64 13.38
N PRO A 987 -24.59 8.95 13.99
CA PRO A 987 -25.85 8.64 13.33
C PRO A 987 -26.58 9.93 12.96
N ARG A 988 -26.85 10.14 11.66
CA ARG A 988 -27.64 11.30 11.18
C ARG A 988 -28.98 11.44 11.89
N ALA A 989 -29.59 10.32 12.28
CA ALA A 989 -30.84 10.29 13.03
C ALA A 989 -30.70 10.90 14.45
N ASP A 990 -29.55 10.74 15.10
CA ASP A 990 -29.33 11.30 16.43
C ASP A 990 -28.95 12.79 16.33
N HIS A 991 -28.26 13.20 15.26
CA HIS A 991 -28.05 14.62 14.94
C HIS A 991 -29.38 15.33 14.60
N GLU A 992 -30.26 14.72 13.81
CA GLU A 992 -31.59 15.28 13.49
C GLU A 992 -32.49 15.37 14.73
N ARG A 993 -32.43 14.38 15.64
CA ARG A 993 -33.11 14.44 16.95
C ARG A 993 -32.54 15.55 17.84
N LEU A 994 -31.21 15.66 17.94
CA LEU A 994 -30.57 16.74 18.68
C LEU A 994 -30.99 18.10 18.12
N ILE A 995 -30.94 18.30 16.80
CA ILE A 995 -31.39 19.55 16.16
C ILE A 995 -32.86 19.85 16.53
N HIS A 996 -33.73 18.84 16.55
CA HIS A 996 -35.13 19.03 16.90
C HIS A 996 -35.31 19.43 18.38
N GLU A 997 -34.60 18.78 19.29
CA GLU A 997 -34.56 19.13 20.70
C GLU A 997 -33.96 20.53 20.93
N TYR A 998 -32.93 20.89 20.16
CA TYR A 998 -32.33 22.22 20.13
C TYR A 998 -33.29 23.31 19.67
N GLU A 999 -33.97 23.10 18.55
CA GLU A 999 -34.95 24.02 18.01
C GLU A 999 -36.13 24.20 19.00
N GLN A 1000 -36.57 23.13 19.67
CA GLN A 1000 -37.59 23.20 20.72
C GLN A 1000 -37.12 23.98 21.95
N MET A 1001 -35.89 23.75 22.42
CA MET A 1001 -35.33 24.48 23.57
C MET A 1001 -35.07 25.95 23.22
N ALA A 1002 -34.55 26.25 22.03
CA ALA A 1002 -34.38 27.60 21.53
C ALA A 1002 -35.71 28.34 21.41
N GLY A 1003 -36.78 27.66 21.00
CA GLY A 1003 -38.16 28.18 21.02
C GLY A 1003 -38.61 28.55 22.44
N LYS A 1004 -38.45 27.62 23.41
CA LYS A 1004 -38.79 27.87 24.83
C LYS A 1004 -38.00 29.02 25.44
N TYR A 1005 -36.70 29.15 25.13
CA TYR A 1005 -35.87 30.26 25.60
C TYR A 1005 -36.29 31.59 24.98
N ARG A 1006 -36.61 31.63 23.68
CA ARG A 1006 -37.17 32.84 23.04
C ARG A 1006 -38.48 33.25 23.71
N GLU A 1007 -39.41 32.33 23.94
CA GLU A 1007 -40.65 32.62 24.66
C GLU A 1007 -40.41 33.14 26.09
N GLN A 1008 -39.45 32.57 26.83
CA GLN A 1008 -39.10 33.06 28.17
C GLN A 1008 -38.48 34.46 28.13
N MET A 1009 -37.63 34.75 27.14
CA MET A 1009 -37.05 36.07 26.95
C MET A 1009 -38.11 37.10 26.56
N ASP A 1010 -39.06 36.74 25.70
CA ASP A 1010 -40.20 37.60 25.34
C ASP A 1010 -41.13 37.85 26.53
N ARG A 1011 -41.36 36.83 27.38
CA ARG A 1011 -42.09 36.98 28.66
C ARG A 1011 -41.34 37.88 29.65
N ARG A 1012 -40.01 37.78 29.74
CA ARG A 1012 -39.19 38.67 30.59
C ARG A 1012 -39.13 40.08 30.05
N ALA A 1013 -39.02 40.26 28.74
CA ALA A 1013 -39.00 41.55 28.09
C ALA A 1013 -40.35 42.27 28.26
N SER A 1014 -41.47 41.57 28.07
CA SER A 1014 -42.80 42.10 28.34
C SER A 1014 -43.02 42.40 29.83
N ALA A 1015 -42.59 41.52 30.74
CA ALA A 1015 -42.64 41.79 32.18
C ALA A 1015 -41.79 43.01 32.58
N SER A 1016 -40.59 43.16 32.03
CA SER A 1016 -39.71 44.32 32.23
C SER A 1016 -40.34 45.60 31.67
N ALA A 1017 -40.97 45.54 30.49
CA ALA A 1017 -41.70 46.66 29.92
C ALA A 1017 -42.86 47.07 30.85
N THR A 1018 -43.67 46.12 31.34
CA THR A 1018 -44.74 46.41 32.31
C THR A 1018 -44.23 46.93 33.65
N SER A 1019 -43.06 46.47 34.11
CA SER A 1019 -42.42 46.99 35.33
C SER A 1019 -41.94 48.42 35.14
N SER A 1020 -41.40 48.75 33.96
CA SER A 1020 -40.94 50.11 33.65
C SER A 1020 -42.10 51.10 33.55
N THR A 1021 -43.24 50.69 32.97
CA THR A 1021 -44.46 51.51 32.93
C THR A 1021 -45.11 51.63 34.30
N LEU A 1022 -45.08 50.57 35.12
CA LEU A 1022 -45.52 50.65 36.52
C LEU A 1022 -44.66 51.67 37.30
N GLN A 1023 -43.33 51.60 37.18
CA GLN A 1023 -42.43 52.54 37.84
C GLN A 1023 -42.64 54.00 37.40
N SER A 1024 -42.91 54.24 36.11
CA SER A 1024 -43.23 55.60 35.63
C SER A 1024 -44.56 56.10 36.19
N THR A 1025 -45.61 55.27 36.20
CA THR A 1025 -46.91 55.64 36.79
C THR A 1025 -46.83 55.84 38.31
N GLU A 1026 -46.02 55.06 39.03
CA GLU A 1026 -45.77 55.28 40.46
C GLU A 1026 -45.01 56.59 40.72
N ALA A 1027 -44.06 56.95 39.86
CA ALA A 1027 -43.36 58.23 39.96
C ALA A 1027 -44.30 59.41 39.70
N GLU A 1028 -45.22 59.28 38.74
CA GLU A 1028 -46.28 60.25 38.50
C GLU A 1028 -47.25 60.36 39.68
N LEU A 1029 -47.67 59.23 40.28
CA LEU A 1029 -48.50 59.23 41.48
C LEU A 1029 -47.79 59.85 42.69
N ARG A 1030 -46.49 59.65 42.86
CA ARG A 1030 -45.69 60.31 43.91
C ARG A 1030 -45.66 61.83 43.69
N LYS A 1031 -45.39 62.29 42.46
CA LYS A 1031 -45.43 63.72 42.11
C LYS A 1031 -46.80 64.33 42.37
N LEU A 1032 -47.89 63.64 42.00
CA LEU A 1032 -49.24 64.10 42.26
C LEU A 1032 -49.57 64.15 43.76
N ARG A 1033 -49.07 63.19 44.56
CA ARG A 1033 -49.22 63.21 46.03
C ARG A 1033 -48.46 64.37 46.67
N GLU A 1034 -47.23 64.62 46.23
CA GLU A 1034 -46.43 65.77 46.68
C GLU A 1034 -47.13 67.09 46.35
N GLN A 1035 -47.66 67.22 45.12
CA GLN A 1035 -48.46 68.36 44.70
C GLN A 1035 -49.74 68.50 45.55
N HIS A 1036 -50.41 67.40 45.87
CA HIS A 1036 -51.61 67.41 46.71
C HIS A 1036 -51.30 67.85 48.16
N GLU A 1037 -50.22 67.36 48.78
CA GLU A 1037 -49.81 67.80 50.11
C GLU A 1037 -49.31 69.26 50.11
N ALA A 1038 -48.63 69.70 49.03
CA ALA A 1038 -48.28 71.11 48.86
C ALA A 1038 -49.52 72.00 48.74
N LEU A 1039 -50.54 71.58 47.98
CA LEU A 1039 -51.81 72.31 47.90
C LEU A 1039 -52.57 72.30 49.22
N LYS A 1040 -52.54 71.19 49.95
CA LYS A 1040 -53.19 71.06 51.27
C LYS A 1040 -52.52 71.94 52.33
N THR A 1041 -51.20 72.05 52.32
CA THR A 1041 -50.46 72.98 53.19
C THR A 1041 -50.72 74.44 52.79
N GLN A 1042 -50.73 74.75 51.49
CA GLN A 1042 -51.13 76.08 51.00
C GLN A 1042 -52.56 76.44 51.39
N LEU A 1043 -53.50 75.50 51.29
CA LEU A 1043 -54.88 75.69 51.73
C LEU A 1043 -54.95 75.91 53.25
N GLY A 1044 -54.16 75.19 54.04
CA GLY A 1044 -54.02 75.42 55.49
C GLY A 1044 -53.56 76.84 55.80
N VAL A 1045 -52.52 77.32 55.11
CA VAL A 1045 -52.03 78.70 55.24
C VAL A 1045 -53.08 79.72 54.82
N GLU A 1046 -53.88 79.45 53.77
CA GLU A 1046 -54.97 80.34 53.36
C GLU A 1046 -56.16 80.30 54.33
N ILE A 1047 -56.45 79.17 54.99
CA ILE A 1047 -57.42 79.07 56.07
C ILE A 1047 -56.94 79.89 57.28
N GLU A 1048 -55.67 79.78 57.67
CA GLU A 1048 -55.07 80.58 58.74
C GLU A 1048 -55.06 82.07 58.40
N ARG A 1049 -54.72 82.45 57.17
CA ARG A 1049 -54.80 83.83 56.67
C ARG A 1049 -56.23 84.33 56.68
N ARG A 1050 -57.22 83.53 56.27
CA ARG A 1050 -58.64 83.89 56.37
C ARG A 1050 -59.07 84.08 57.82
N CYS A 1051 -58.71 83.19 58.74
CA CYS A 1051 -58.95 83.36 60.17
C CYS A 1051 -58.31 84.65 60.71
N TRP A 1052 -57.10 84.98 60.26
CA TRP A 1052 -56.42 86.23 60.62
C TRP A 1052 -57.13 87.46 60.05
N PHE A 1053 -57.57 87.41 58.79
CA PHE A 1053 -58.40 88.46 58.19
C PHE A 1053 -59.80 88.53 58.83
N GLU A 1054 -60.38 87.43 59.29
CA GLU A 1054 -61.65 87.38 60.03
C GLU A 1054 -61.52 87.96 61.43
N MET A 1055 -60.43 87.68 62.17
CA MET A 1055 -60.10 88.41 63.40
C MET A 1055 -59.92 89.90 63.14
N ARG A 1056 -59.18 90.27 62.09
CA ARG A 1056 -58.88 91.68 61.78
C ARG A 1056 -60.10 92.44 61.24
N THR A 1057 -61.02 91.77 60.54
CA THR A 1057 -62.31 92.34 60.15
C THR A 1057 -63.33 92.34 61.30
N GLY A 1058 -63.22 91.41 62.26
CA GLY A 1058 -63.89 91.47 63.55
C GLY A 1058 -63.45 92.70 64.36
N GLU A 1059 -62.15 92.96 64.43
CA GLU A 1059 -61.54 94.14 65.07
C GLU A 1059 -61.86 95.47 64.33
N LEU A 1060 -62.11 95.43 63.02
CA LEU A 1060 -62.59 96.57 62.23
C LEU A 1060 -64.12 96.78 62.32
N LYS A 1061 -64.90 95.73 62.64
CA LYS A 1061 -66.36 95.84 62.90
C LYS A 1061 -66.68 96.37 64.30
N GLU A 1062 -65.76 96.28 65.26
CA GLU A 1062 -65.93 96.85 66.61
C GLU A 1062 -65.47 98.31 66.76
N ARG A 1063 -64.87 98.93 65.72
CA ARG A 1063 -64.63 100.37 65.68
C ARG A 1063 -65.79 101.11 65.02
N LYS A 1064 -66.81 101.42 65.82
CA LYS A 1064 -67.87 102.37 65.46
C LYS A 1064 -67.31 103.81 65.35
N SER A 1065 -67.95 104.56 64.44
CA SER A 1065 -68.06 106.03 64.30
C SER A 1065 -67.06 106.81 63.41
N THR A 1066 -67.61 107.27 62.27
CA THR A 1066 -67.63 108.65 61.73
C THR A 1066 -66.31 109.33 61.29
N ASP A 1067 -66.10 109.47 59.96
CA ASP A 1067 -65.76 110.76 59.31
C ASP A 1067 -65.78 110.68 57.75
N PRO A 1068 -65.94 111.81 57.02
CA PRO A 1068 -66.21 111.84 55.58
C PRO A 1068 -64.96 112.13 54.73
N ASP A 1069 -64.47 111.15 53.96
CA ASP A 1069 -63.55 111.40 52.84
C ASP A 1069 -63.71 110.31 51.74
N MET A 1070 -64.78 110.43 50.93
CA MET A 1070 -65.27 109.36 50.02
C MET A 1070 -65.12 109.65 48.51
N ARG A 1071 -64.47 110.75 48.08
CA ARG A 1071 -64.35 111.09 46.64
C ARG A 1071 -63.01 110.71 46.00
N SER A 1072 -61.90 110.75 46.72
CA SER A 1072 -60.57 110.35 46.25
C SER A 1072 -60.43 108.83 46.11
N GLN A 1073 -61.06 108.06 47.01
CA GLN A 1073 -61.02 106.59 46.99
C GLN A 1073 -61.78 105.97 45.80
N SER A 1074 -62.85 106.62 45.33
CA SER A 1074 -63.68 106.10 44.22
C SER A 1074 -62.95 106.13 42.86
N GLN A 1075 -62.14 107.16 42.59
CA GLN A 1075 -61.36 107.25 41.34
C GLN A 1075 -60.19 106.26 41.31
N HIS A 1076 -59.52 106.02 42.45
CA HIS A 1076 -58.48 105.00 42.57
C HIS A 1076 -59.04 103.58 42.44
N LEU A 1077 -60.25 103.32 42.92
CA LEU A 1077 -60.92 102.04 42.72
C LEU A 1077 -61.26 101.81 41.24
N SER A 1078 -61.75 102.82 40.52
CA SER A 1078 -62.11 102.70 39.10
C SER A 1078 -60.90 102.44 38.19
N GLN A 1079 -59.79 103.18 38.36
CA GLN A 1079 -58.56 102.91 37.59
C GLN A 1079 -57.96 101.54 37.90
N ARG A 1080 -58.09 101.06 39.14
CA ARG A 1080 -57.62 99.73 39.53
C ARG A 1080 -58.49 98.61 38.95
N VAL A 1081 -59.80 98.84 38.82
CA VAL A 1081 -60.72 97.90 38.17
C VAL A 1081 -60.39 97.76 36.68
N ALA A 1082 -60.21 98.86 35.94
CA ALA A 1082 -59.88 98.79 34.51
C ALA A 1082 -58.53 98.09 34.23
N LEU A 1083 -57.51 98.32 35.07
CA LEU A 1083 -56.23 97.61 34.96
C LEU A 1083 -56.34 96.11 35.29
N LEU A 1084 -57.28 95.73 36.17
CA LEU A 1084 -57.55 94.33 36.46
C LEU A 1084 -58.33 93.66 35.32
N GLU A 1085 -59.31 94.33 34.72
CA GLU A 1085 -60.06 93.82 33.55
C GLU A 1085 -59.13 93.59 32.33
N MET A 1086 -58.19 94.51 32.08
CA MET A 1086 -57.22 94.35 31.00
C MET A 1086 -56.19 93.24 31.26
N LYS A 1087 -55.84 92.99 32.52
CA LYS A 1087 -55.00 91.83 32.90
C LYS A 1087 -55.75 90.52 32.80
N GLU A 1088 -57.02 90.51 33.22
CA GLU A 1088 -57.91 89.36 33.13
C GLU A 1088 -58.12 88.94 31.66
N LEU A 1089 -58.30 89.90 30.76
CA LEU A 1089 -58.39 89.62 29.31
C LEU A 1089 -57.07 89.03 28.76
N ASN A 1090 -55.92 89.60 29.11
CA ASN A 1090 -54.62 89.04 28.70
C ASN A 1090 -54.38 87.63 29.23
N GLU A 1091 -54.78 87.33 30.46
CA GLU A 1091 -54.69 85.99 31.03
C GLU A 1091 -55.65 85.01 30.34
N ARG A 1092 -56.86 85.45 29.97
CA ARG A 1092 -57.80 84.65 29.18
C ARG A 1092 -57.26 84.30 27.80
N GLU A 1093 -56.66 85.26 27.09
CA GLU A 1093 -56.07 85.00 25.77
C GLU A 1093 -54.87 84.04 25.86
N ARG A 1094 -54.04 84.17 26.90
CA ARG A 1094 -52.95 83.21 27.17
C ARG A 1094 -53.48 81.81 27.51
N ALA A 1095 -54.54 81.73 28.31
CA ALA A 1095 -55.18 80.46 28.65
C ALA A 1095 -55.80 79.79 27.41
N ASN A 1096 -56.47 80.56 26.55
CA ASN A 1096 -57.05 80.08 25.30
C ASN A 1096 -55.95 79.61 24.33
N HIS A 1097 -54.85 80.36 24.19
CA HIS A 1097 -53.73 79.94 23.34
C HIS A 1097 -53.07 78.66 23.87
N ALA A 1098 -52.87 78.54 25.18
CA ALA A 1098 -52.32 77.35 25.80
C ALA A 1098 -53.26 76.13 25.62
N GLN A 1099 -54.58 76.33 25.70
CA GLN A 1099 -55.58 75.28 25.42
C GLN A 1099 -55.53 74.82 23.96
N LEU A 1100 -55.46 75.75 23.00
CA LEU A 1100 -55.33 75.39 21.58
C LEU A 1100 -54.05 74.59 21.30
N MET A 1101 -52.93 74.94 21.93
CA MET A 1101 -51.69 74.18 21.81
C MET A 1101 -51.78 72.80 22.47
N LEU A 1102 -52.42 72.71 23.64
CA LEU A 1102 -52.68 71.43 24.31
C LEU A 1102 -53.54 70.51 23.44
N ASP A 1103 -54.59 71.04 22.82
CA ASP A 1103 -55.50 70.28 21.98
C ASP A 1103 -54.82 69.82 20.68
N ALA A 1104 -53.94 70.66 20.09
CA ALA A 1104 -53.11 70.26 18.95
C ALA A 1104 -52.14 69.12 19.31
N VAL A 1105 -51.46 69.20 20.45
CA VAL A 1105 -50.53 68.16 20.92
C VAL A 1105 -51.28 66.86 21.27
N LYS A 1106 -52.47 66.95 21.87
CA LYS A 1106 -53.34 65.79 22.11
C LYS A 1106 -53.74 65.13 20.81
N GLY A 1107 -54.12 65.90 19.79
CA GLY A 1107 -54.44 65.39 18.46
C GLY A 1107 -53.26 64.66 17.82
N SER A 1108 -52.04 65.20 17.91
CA SER A 1108 -50.85 64.51 17.39
C SER A 1108 -50.51 63.23 18.18
N ASN A 1109 -50.68 63.24 19.51
CA ASN A 1109 -50.43 62.03 20.31
C ASN A 1109 -51.43 60.92 19.98
N GLN A 1110 -52.72 61.24 19.82
CA GLN A 1110 -53.73 60.25 19.44
C GLN A 1110 -53.43 59.60 18.08
N GLN A 1111 -52.93 60.37 17.10
CA GLN A 1111 -52.52 59.82 15.80
C GLN A 1111 -51.27 58.93 15.89
N LEU A 1112 -50.31 59.27 16.76
CA LEU A 1112 -49.14 58.42 17.01
C LEU A 1112 -49.52 57.14 17.75
N GLU A 1113 -50.42 57.22 18.73
CA GLU A 1113 -50.96 56.05 19.45
C GLU A 1113 -51.70 55.10 18.51
N SER A 1114 -52.56 55.61 17.62
CA SER A 1114 -53.26 54.77 16.64
C SER A 1114 -52.29 54.10 15.67
N ARG A 1115 -51.27 54.83 15.21
CA ARG A 1115 -50.23 54.28 14.33
C ARG A 1115 -49.38 53.23 15.03
N ASN A 1116 -49.02 53.44 16.30
CA ASN A 1116 -48.28 52.45 17.07
C ASN A 1116 -49.11 51.19 17.30
N ALA A 1117 -50.40 51.32 17.64
CA ALA A 1117 -51.30 50.18 17.78
C ALA A 1117 -51.44 49.38 16.47
N GLU A 1118 -51.53 50.05 15.32
CA GLU A 1118 -51.53 49.38 14.01
C GLU A 1118 -50.20 48.66 13.71
N LEU A 1119 -49.06 49.24 14.08
CA LEU A 1119 -47.75 48.62 13.92
C LEU A 1119 -47.58 47.40 14.83
N GLU A 1120 -47.98 47.49 16.09
CA GLU A 1120 -48.00 46.36 17.03
C GLU A 1120 -48.89 45.23 16.52
N ALA A 1121 -50.07 45.55 15.98
CA ALA A 1121 -50.95 44.56 15.37
C ALA A 1121 -50.30 43.87 14.16
N ARG A 1122 -49.64 44.63 13.26
CA ARG A 1122 -48.93 44.05 12.10
C ARG A 1122 -47.74 43.19 12.51
N VAL A 1123 -46.97 43.60 13.51
CA VAL A 1123 -45.85 42.81 14.05
C VAL A 1123 -46.37 41.51 14.68
N SER A 1124 -47.49 41.55 15.39
CA SER A 1124 -48.12 40.34 15.96
C SER A 1124 -48.65 39.37 14.88
N GLN A 1125 -49.07 39.87 13.72
CA GLN A 1125 -49.52 39.04 12.61
C GLN A 1125 -48.33 38.40 11.87
N LEU A 1126 -47.27 39.17 11.62
CA LEU A 1126 -46.06 38.67 10.97
C LEU A 1126 -45.35 37.59 11.80
N THR A 1127 -45.30 37.77 13.12
CA THR A 1127 -44.73 36.77 14.05
C THR A 1127 -45.54 35.47 14.05
N LYS A 1128 -46.87 35.54 14.01
CA LYS A 1128 -47.72 34.34 13.86
C LYS A 1128 -47.48 33.61 12.54
N SER A 1129 -47.46 34.31 11.41
CA SER A 1129 -47.18 33.67 10.11
C SER A 1129 -45.78 33.06 10.03
N ALA A 1130 -44.79 33.64 10.71
CA ALA A 1130 -43.44 33.08 10.75
C ALA A 1130 -43.38 31.77 11.56
N LEU A 1131 -44.13 31.69 12.66
CA LEU A 1131 -44.25 30.46 13.46
C LEU A 1131 -44.96 29.35 12.68
N ASP A 1132 -46.06 29.67 11.99
CA ASP A 1132 -46.80 28.69 11.19
C ASP A 1132 -45.92 28.12 10.07
N LEU A 1133 -45.16 28.96 9.35
CA LEU A 1133 -44.22 28.50 8.33
C LEU A 1133 -43.10 27.61 8.91
N GLN A 1134 -42.58 27.94 10.09
CA GLN A 1134 -41.58 27.12 10.77
C GLN A 1134 -42.14 25.74 11.14
N THR A 1135 -43.41 25.66 11.58
CA THR A 1135 -44.04 24.36 11.88
C THR A 1135 -44.23 23.50 10.62
N THR A 1136 -44.66 24.10 9.50
CA THR A 1136 -44.79 23.35 8.23
C THR A 1136 -43.44 22.87 7.69
N GLU A 1137 -42.36 23.63 7.90
CA GLU A 1137 -41.01 23.20 7.51
C GLU A 1137 -40.54 21.99 8.34
N GLN A 1138 -40.86 21.97 9.64
CA GLN A 1138 -40.53 20.86 10.52
C GLN A 1138 -41.28 19.57 10.15
N GLU A 1139 -42.56 19.67 9.79
CA GLU A 1139 -43.36 18.54 9.31
C GLU A 1139 -42.77 17.95 8.01
N LEU A 1140 -42.44 18.80 7.03
CA LEU A 1140 -41.83 18.37 5.76
C LEU A 1140 -40.45 17.72 5.95
N ARG A 1141 -39.65 18.21 6.91
CA ARG A 1141 -38.35 17.58 7.26
C ARG A 1141 -38.53 16.20 7.88
N GLN A 1142 -39.57 15.99 8.69
CA GLN A 1142 -39.88 14.67 9.27
C GLN A 1142 -40.34 13.68 8.21
N GLU A 1143 -41.22 14.11 7.29
CA GLU A 1143 -41.65 13.27 6.17
C GLU A 1143 -40.47 12.85 5.25
N LEU A 1144 -39.49 13.74 5.04
CA LEU A 1144 -38.30 13.42 4.24
C LEU A 1144 -37.39 12.40 4.95
N ALA A 1145 -37.29 12.45 6.27
CA ALA A 1145 -36.49 11.53 7.08
C ALA A 1145 -37.08 10.10 7.12
N GLU A 1146 -38.40 9.96 6.94
CA GLU A 1146 -39.11 8.68 6.92
C GLU A 1146 -39.15 8.00 5.54
N ALA A 1147 -38.77 8.69 4.47
CA ALA A 1147 -38.93 8.23 3.08
C ALA A 1147 -38.07 6.99 2.68
N VAL A 1148 -37.02 6.65 3.43
CA VAL A 1148 -36.16 5.47 3.14
C VAL A 1148 -36.04 4.56 4.36
N PRO A 1149 -36.56 3.31 4.30
CA PRO A 1149 -36.42 2.34 5.39
C PRO A 1149 -34.95 1.98 5.67
N ARG A 1150 -34.53 2.05 6.94
CA ARG A 1150 -33.14 1.74 7.38
C ARG A 1150 -32.64 0.36 6.93
N GLU A 1151 -33.52 -0.62 6.81
CA GLU A 1151 -33.17 -1.95 6.30
C GLU A 1151 -32.76 -1.95 4.83
N THR A 1152 -33.40 -1.11 4.00
CA THR A 1152 -33.04 -0.99 2.59
C THR A 1152 -31.72 -0.24 2.43
N TYR A 1153 -31.50 0.80 3.23
CA TYR A 1153 -30.24 1.54 3.26
C TYR A 1153 -29.05 0.69 3.72
N THR A 1154 -29.21 -0.08 4.80
CA THR A 1154 -28.15 -0.98 5.31
C THR A 1154 -27.81 -2.10 4.32
N LYS A 1155 -28.82 -2.65 3.62
CA LYS A 1155 -28.60 -3.63 2.54
C LYS A 1155 -27.88 -3.03 1.34
N THR A 1156 -28.27 -1.84 0.89
CA THR A 1156 -27.59 -1.17 -0.24
C THR A 1156 -26.17 -0.75 0.13
N GLU A 1157 -25.92 -0.34 1.37
CA GLU A 1157 -24.55 -0.07 1.86
C GLU A 1157 -23.69 -1.34 1.88
N ALA A 1158 -24.22 -2.47 2.34
CA ALA A 1158 -23.48 -3.73 2.37
C ALA A 1158 -23.10 -4.18 0.94
N LEU A 1159 -24.04 -4.06 -0.01
CA LEU A 1159 -23.80 -4.34 -1.42
C LEU A 1159 -22.77 -3.38 -2.03
N LEU A 1160 -22.81 -2.09 -1.67
CA LEU A 1160 -21.84 -1.10 -2.13
C LEU A 1160 -20.42 -1.42 -1.62
N ARG A 1161 -20.28 -1.80 -0.34
CA ARG A 1161 -18.97 -2.21 0.23
C ARG A 1161 -18.44 -3.48 -0.45
N ALA A 1162 -19.30 -4.47 -0.68
CA ALA A 1162 -18.91 -5.69 -1.39
C ALA A 1162 -18.43 -5.39 -2.82
N ALA A 1163 -19.18 -4.58 -3.56
CA ALA A 1163 -18.82 -4.16 -4.92
C ALA A 1163 -17.53 -3.33 -4.97
N GLN A 1164 -17.26 -2.51 -3.95
CA GLN A 1164 -16.01 -1.75 -3.81
C GLN A 1164 -14.82 -2.68 -3.55
N THR A 1165 -14.96 -3.68 -2.68
CA THR A 1165 -13.90 -4.67 -2.44
C THR A 1165 -13.61 -5.53 -3.67
N GLU A 1166 -14.65 -5.92 -4.41
CA GLU A 1166 -14.49 -6.67 -5.66
C GLU A 1166 -13.82 -5.84 -6.76
N ASN A 1167 -14.16 -4.54 -6.86
CA ASN A 1167 -13.50 -3.62 -7.78
C ASN A 1167 -11.99 -3.49 -7.51
N LEU A 1168 -11.56 -3.49 -6.25
CA LEU A 1168 -10.13 -3.46 -5.93
C LEU A 1168 -9.45 -4.75 -6.31
N ASN A 1169 -10.05 -5.90 -6.02
CA ASN A 1169 -9.47 -7.18 -6.39
C ASN A 1169 -9.28 -7.27 -7.91
N LEU A 1170 -10.28 -6.84 -8.68
CA LEU A 1170 -10.19 -6.76 -10.14
C LEU A 1170 -9.10 -5.77 -10.62
N ARG A 1171 -8.89 -4.65 -9.92
CA ARG A 1171 -7.79 -3.72 -10.22
C ARG A 1171 -6.43 -4.32 -9.93
N HIS A 1172 -6.28 -5.03 -8.81
CA HIS A 1172 -5.06 -5.74 -8.48
C HIS A 1172 -4.77 -6.81 -9.53
N GLU A 1173 -5.77 -7.61 -9.92
CA GLU A 1173 -5.67 -8.60 -11.00
C GLU A 1173 -5.28 -7.96 -12.34
N MET A 1174 -5.88 -6.84 -12.71
CA MET A 1174 -5.50 -6.06 -13.90
C MET A 1174 -4.04 -5.59 -13.85
N GLU A 1175 -3.54 -5.16 -12.69
CA GLU A 1175 -2.14 -4.76 -12.53
C GLU A 1175 -1.18 -5.96 -12.64
N GLN A 1176 -1.51 -7.12 -12.05
CA GLN A 1176 -0.66 -8.31 -12.19
C GLN A 1176 -0.61 -8.78 -13.64
N LEU A 1177 -1.74 -8.75 -14.34
CA LEU A 1177 -1.80 -9.11 -15.76
C LEU A 1177 -0.98 -8.13 -16.63
N LYS A 1178 -0.97 -6.82 -16.29
CA LYS A 1178 -0.12 -5.84 -16.96
C LYS A 1178 1.37 -6.09 -16.71
N GLU A 1179 1.76 -6.46 -15.49
CA GLU A 1179 3.15 -6.82 -15.17
C GLU A 1179 3.60 -8.06 -15.94
N ILE A 1180 2.78 -9.12 -15.98
CA ILE A 1180 3.07 -10.34 -16.75
C ILE A 1180 3.16 -10.01 -18.25
N ALA A 1181 2.28 -9.15 -18.76
CA ALA A 1181 2.35 -8.70 -20.14
C ALA A 1181 3.64 -7.91 -20.44
N LEU A 1182 4.05 -7.00 -19.56
CA LEU A 1182 5.31 -6.25 -19.70
C LEU A 1182 6.53 -7.16 -19.69
N ILE A 1183 6.58 -8.12 -18.76
CA ILE A 1183 7.65 -9.13 -18.69
C ILE A 1183 7.66 -9.99 -19.95
N SER A 1184 6.50 -10.38 -20.47
CA SER A 1184 6.40 -11.16 -21.70
C SER A 1184 6.86 -10.37 -22.94
N VAL A 1185 6.54 -9.08 -23.00
CA VAL A 1185 6.98 -8.19 -24.09
C VAL A 1185 8.49 -7.99 -24.05
N SER A 1186 9.09 -7.77 -22.88
CA SER A 1186 10.56 -7.64 -22.77
C SER A 1186 11.29 -8.96 -23.08
N GLN A 1187 10.73 -10.10 -22.65
CA GLN A 1187 11.25 -11.42 -23.01
C GLN A 1187 11.15 -11.71 -24.51
N ASN A 1188 10.05 -11.32 -25.17
CA ASN A 1188 9.91 -11.47 -26.62
C ASN A 1188 10.87 -10.56 -27.39
N GLN A 1189 11.00 -9.28 -27.00
CA GLN A 1189 11.93 -8.35 -27.64
C GLN A 1189 13.37 -8.86 -27.55
N THR A 1190 13.79 -9.35 -26.38
CA THR A 1190 15.13 -9.94 -26.22
C THR A 1190 15.30 -11.23 -27.03
N PHE A 1191 14.26 -12.05 -27.15
CA PHE A 1191 14.29 -13.24 -28.01
C PHE A 1191 14.40 -12.89 -29.51
N GLU A 1192 13.68 -11.85 -29.96
CA GLU A 1192 13.78 -11.31 -31.32
C GLU A 1192 15.17 -10.70 -31.60
N GLU A 1193 15.75 -9.99 -30.63
CA GLU A 1193 17.14 -9.50 -30.70
C GLU A 1193 18.15 -10.67 -30.78
N HIS A 1194 17.91 -11.76 -30.05
CA HIS A 1194 18.73 -12.97 -30.14
C HIS A 1194 18.58 -13.70 -31.48
N GLN A 1195 17.36 -13.82 -32.01
CA GLN A 1195 17.12 -14.40 -33.34
C GLN A 1195 17.77 -13.57 -34.43
N SER A 1196 17.57 -12.25 -34.43
CA SER A 1196 18.19 -11.36 -35.41
C SER A 1196 19.72 -11.38 -35.35
N SER A 1197 20.32 -11.44 -34.14
CA SER A 1197 21.77 -11.64 -34.01
C SER A 1197 22.24 -12.96 -34.61
N ARG A 1198 21.51 -14.07 -34.38
CA ARG A 1198 21.82 -15.38 -34.96
C ARG A 1198 21.66 -15.39 -36.48
N ASP A 1199 20.65 -14.71 -37.01
CA ASP A 1199 20.42 -14.61 -38.44
C ASP A 1199 21.53 -13.79 -39.12
N ILE A 1200 21.95 -12.67 -38.52
CA ILE A 1200 23.08 -11.86 -39.00
C ILE A 1200 24.39 -12.67 -38.96
N GLU A 1201 24.63 -13.44 -37.89
CA GLU A 1201 25.79 -14.34 -37.81
C GLU A 1201 25.74 -15.44 -38.87
N ALA A 1202 24.58 -16.06 -39.08
CA ALA A 1202 24.39 -17.09 -40.10
C ALA A 1202 24.57 -16.52 -41.52
N GLU A 1203 24.07 -15.31 -41.79
CA GLU A 1203 24.31 -14.59 -43.04
C GLU A 1203 25.78 -14.23 -43.23
N SER A 1204 26.45 -13.75 -42.18
CA SER A 1204 27.89 -13.46 -42.20
C SER A 1204 28.71 -14.73 -42.50
N LEU A 1205 28.39 -15.85 -41.84
CA LEU A 1205 29.03 -17.14 -42.09
C LEU A 1205 28.76 -17.64 -43.51
N ARG A 1206 27.53 -17.51 -44.03
CA ARG A 1206 27.20 -17.83 -45.43
C ARG A 1206 28.01 -16.97 -46.39
N GLN A 1207 28.11 -15.66 -46.15
CA GLN A 1207 28.90 -14.74 -46.97
C GLN A 1207 30.41 -15.05 -46.93
N GLN A 1208 30.96 -15.37 -45.74
CA GLN A 1208 32.36 -15.78 -45.60
C GLN A 1208 32.64 -17.10 -46.34
N LEU A 1209 31.69 -18.04 -46.31
CA LEU A 1209 31.82 -19.32 -46.98
C LEU A 1209 31.75 -19.16 -48.52
N ILE A 1210 30.89 -18.27 -49.02
CA ILE A 1210 30.86 -17.86 -50.44
C ILE A 1210 32.17 -17.16 -50.83
N ALA A 1211 32.71 -16.29 -49.98
CA ALA A 1211 33.97 -15.60 -50.24
C ALA A 1211 35.20 -16.53 -50.21
N VAL A 1212 35.17 -17.61 -49.42
CA VAL A 1212 36.19 -18.66 -49.45
C VAL A 1212 36.06 -19.52 -50.70
N GLU A 1213 34.83 -19.78 -51.16
CA GLU A 1213 34.56 -20.45 -52.44
C GLU A 1213 34.97 -19.61 -53.66
N SER A 1214 35.06 -18.29 -53.55
CA SER A 1214 35.41 -17.40 -54.68
C SER A 1214 36.89 -17.03 -54.79
N LYS A 1215 37.75 -17.40 -53.83
CA LYS A 1215 39.14 -16.92 -53.77
C LYS A 1215 40.15 -17.83 -54.49
N ASP A 1216 39.96 -19.14 -54.52
CA ASP A 1216 40.80 -20.09 -55.27
C ASP A 1216 39.97 -21.34 -55.66
N ASP A 1217 40.05 -21.80 -56.91
CA ASP A 1217 39.32 -23.01 -57.38
C ASP A 1217 39.65 -24.26 -56.55
N ASP A 1218 40.90 -24.37 -56.08
CA ASP A 1218 41.34 -25.46 -55.21
C ASP A 1218 40.73 -25.39 -53.81
N ARG A 1219 40.46 -24.18 -53.29
CA ARG A 1219 39.77 -23.98 -52.00
C ARG A 1219 38.26 -24.18 -52.13
N ALA A 1220 37.67 -23.81 -53.26
CA ALA A 1220 36.28 -24.12 -53.58
C ALA A 1220 36.06 -25.64 -53.66
N ASN A 1221 37.00 -26.35 -54.29
CA ASN A 1221 37.00 -27.81 -54.34
C ASN A 1221 37.24 -28.43 -52.95
N LEU A 1222 38.15 -27.87 -52.13
CA LEU A 1222 38.34 -28.28 -50.73
C LEU A 1222 37.09 -28.06 -49.87
N ALA A 1223 36.35 -26.96 -50.05
CA ALA A 1223 35.11 -26.69 -49.34
C ALA A 1223 33.97 -27.64 -49.77
N ARG A 1224 33.88 -27.95 -51.07
CA ARG A 1224 32.96 -28.98 -51.59
C ARG A 1224 33.33 -30.38 -51.09
N LEU A 1225 34.62 -30.72 -51.08
CA LEU A 1225 35.14 -31.95 -50.51
C LEU A 1225 34.93 -32.00 -49.00
N HIS A 1226 35.09 -30.90 -48.27
CA HIS A 1226 34.77 -30.84 -46.84
C HIS A 1226 33.28 -31.04 -46.61
N ARG A 1227 32.38 -30.42 -47.41
CA ARG A 1227 30.93 -30.71 -47.33
C ARG A 1227 30.63 -32.19 -47.60
N GLN A 1228 31.31 -32.79 -48.56
CA GLN A 1228 31.18 -34.22 -48.85
C GLN A 1228 31.76 -35.08 -47.73
N LEU A 1229 32.90 -34.70 -47.14
CA LEU A 1229 33.56 -35.40 -46.04
C LEU A 1229 32.75 -35.27 -44.75
N THR A 1230 32.17 -34.12 -44.44
CA THR A 1230 31.28 -33.92 -43.31
C THR A 1230 29.97 -34.68 -43.52
N ARG A 1231 29.43 -34.72 -44.75
CA ARG A 1231 28.31 -35.62 -45.09
C ARG A 1231 28.68 -37.09 -44.89
N LEU A 1232 29.87 -37.50 -45.32
CA LEU A 1232 30.36 -38.87 -45.15
C LEU A 1232 30.69 -39.20 -43.69
N GLN A 1233 31.20 -38.25 -42.91
CA GLN A 1233 31.45 -38.41 -41.47
C GLN A 1233 30.15 -38.53 -40.70
N VAL A 1234 29.12 -37.74 -41.05
CA VAL A 1234 27.77 -37.88 -40.49
C VAL A 1234 27.18 -39.24 -40.86
N VAL A 1235 27.34 -39.70 -42.11
CA VAL A 1235 26.90 -41.04 -42.55
C VAL A 1235 27.67 -42.16 -41.85
N SER A 1236 28.98 -42.01 -41.64
CA SER A 1236 29.84 -42.95 -40.92
C SER A 1236 29.53 -43.02 -39.43
N TYR A 1237 29.30 -41.88 -38.78
CA TYR A 1237 28.92 -41.81 -37.36
C TYR A 1237 27.54 -42.42 -37.13
N LEU A 1238 26.62 -42.22 -38.08
CA LEU A 1238 25.31 -42.86 -38.08
C LEU A 1238 25.44 -44.37 -38.34
N GLY A 1239 26.35 -44.79 -39.23
CA GLY A 1239 26.69 -46.20 -39.47
C GLY A 1239 27.27 -46.92 -38.24
N GLU A 1240 28.26 -46.34 -37.57
CA GLU A 1240 28.83 -46.92 -36.34
C GLU A 1240 27.82 -46.96 -35.19
N ARG A 1241 26.89 -45.99 -35.10
CA ARG A 1241 25.76 -46.07 -34.17
C ARG A 1241 24.81 -47.20 -34.52
N PHE A 1242 24.55 -47.43 -35.81
CA PHE A 1242 23.70 -48.53 -36.30
C PHE A 1242 24.31 -49.90 -36.01
N ASP A 1243 25.63 -50.04 -36.13
CA ASP A 1243 26.33 -51.29 -35.81
C ASP A 1243 26.41 -51.54 -34.30
N ARG A 1244 26.60 -50.50 -33.48
CA ARG A 1244 26.56 -50.62 -32.01
C ARG A 1244 25.17 -50.96 -31.48
N THR A 1245 24.11 -50.43 -32.08
CA THR A 1245 22.72 -50.77 -31.69
C THR A 1245 22.30 -52.14 -32.19
N ASN A 1246 22.84 -52.62 -33.31
CA ASN A 1246 22.63 -54.01 -33.76
C ASN A 1246 23.41 -55.01 -32.90
N CYS A 1247 24.65 -54.72 -32.49
CA CYS A 1247 25.39 -55.57 -31.54
C CYS A 1247 24.70 -55.65 -30.18
N SER A 1248 24.17 -54.54 -29.66
CA SER A 1248 23.43 -54.55 -28.39
C SER A 1248 22.08 -55.26 -28.50
N ARG A 1249 21.40 -55.15 -29.65
CA ARG A 1249 20.18 -55.95 -29.93
C ARG A 1249 20.46 -57.44 -30.04
N ILE A 1250 21.59 -57.86 -30.62
CA ILE A 1250 21.99 -59.27 -30.69
C ILE A 1250 22.34 -59.82 -29.29
N ASP A 1251 22.99 -59.04 -28.44
CA ASP A 1251 23.28 -59.42 -27.04
C ASP A 1251 22.01 -59.48 -26.16
N ILE A 1252 21.02 -58.63 -26.45
CA ILE A 1252 19.72 -58.66 -25.76
C ILE A 1252 18.87 -59.84 -26.27
N PHE A 1253 18.89 -60.14 -27.58
CA PHE A 1253 18.22 -61.33 -28.13
C PHE A 1253 18.87 -62.63 -27.65
N SER A 1254 20.20 -62.70 -27.50
CA SER A 1254 20.86 -63.90 -26.95
C SER A 1254 20.50 -64.11 -25.47
N LYS A 1255 20.40 -63.03 -24.66
CA LYS A 1255 19.95 -63.10 -23.26
C LYS A 1255 18.48 -63.48 -23.11
N ILE A 1256 17.60 -63.08 -24.04
CA ILE A 1256 16.17 -63.43 -24.02
C ILE A 1256 15.92 -64.88 -24.50
N VAL A 1257 16.74 -65.39 -25.42
CA VAL A 1257 16.65 -66.80 -25.86
C VAL A 1257 17.19 -67.76 -24.79
N VAL A 1258 18.21 -67.35 -24.02
CA VAL A 1258 18.73 -68.15 -22.89
C VAL A 1258 17.76 -68.17 -21.70
N SER A 1259 16.96 -67.12 -21.48
CA SER A 1259 15.98 -67.08 -20.39
C SER A 1259 14.67 -67.83 -20.70
N THR A 1260 14.40 -68.14 -21.97
CA THR A 1260 13.18 -68.87 -22.41
C THR A 1260 13.36 -70.38 -22.52
N GLN A 1261 14.59 -70.90 -22.45
CA GLN A 1261 14.87 -72.35 -22.42
C GLN A 1261 15.11 -72.92 -21.00
N GLY A 1262 15.03 -72.11 -19.95
CA GLY A 1262 15.25 -72.53 -18.55
C GLY A 1262 14.00 -72.83 -17.74
N GLY A 1263 12.85 -73.04 -18.38
CA GLY A 1263 11.56 -73.25 -17.71
C GLY A 1263 10.77 -74.44 -18.29
N GLU A 1264 11.37 -75.63 -18.21
CA GLU A 1264 10.66 -76.92 -18.02
C GLU A 1264 11.17 -77.57 -16.74
#